data_AF-A0A838RHQ6-F1
#
_entry.id   AF-A0A838RHQ6-F1
#
_cell.length_a   1.000
_cell.length_b   1.000
_cell.length_c   1.000
_cell.angle_alpha   90.00
_cell.angle_beta   90.00
_cell.angle_gamma   90.00
#
_symmetry.space_group_name_H-M   'P 1'
#
loop_
_entity.id
_entity.type
_entity.pdbx_description
1 polymer ?
#
loop_
_entity_poly.entity_id
_entity_poly.type
_entity_poly.pdbx_seq_one_letter_code
_entity_poly.pdbx_strand_id
1 'polypeptide(L)'
;MPKKRGITPHSSTLLQSTRPPSSERALPERTHSSDGLQRAMAQPTSEALTPGVVLAMQQTHGNQAVQRLLARSNQLSTPQGSPPLAIQRKGGKVPLLDSLPKDPEPDTKNRFGRSLDYTQLLRQIKSYHELSDTDYNEQLSTLSTIEYLLKSCASEIDTSDGRSAIVMDLLAKGLPEENKIVQEQGHTDALSKHKQDREFLLASALEGLGEDKDRRLKNSAEWILKSPRTKLYAITPTADSSLRLRKKSMNSQKDEAFFPTAQLGAPGAVTEPAVDYNYQDLNDNTNVTLDKDGKSTNGWRIGGKDGSPSAIAVVNPRDKGKESIWETLRHEVQHDSDRHEDRDSSEKIYEAYHEQDEAKKIEGTWNESTGEVDIDGYLSSLGIGSKEIGVKLQITMTDDPVFLNLPIFNGALKQNGKSELDEKTLTGYLMKALSPPSGSGDKVTFEQRLQGYKTEYRAYSYQAAKKYDELPNDSLSNKILKTEADDSAMFNVSSKQQAIFEHIYEGYDHTKSGWGGHNKHIKKNPKFRNEVVKYRDPDSEGFNKYNSLHVNEFYEALDALGMKKPATSEELTKKIDIAPVATPVSTIPGSEDKTWTRLQSAIDALPPEDAQYILKESPAMQGKIAKHLDGEARKAVLEKLAKR
;
A
#
# COMPACT_ATOMS: atom_id res chain seq x y z
N MET A 1 56.51 -1.94 -33.71
CA MET A 1 55.85 -1.94 -35.03
C MET A 1 55.86 -3.33 -35.62
N PRO A 2 54.69 -3.94 -35.83
CA PRO A 2 54.45 -4.74 -37.02
C PRO A 2 53.11 -4.41 -37.71
N LYS A 3 53.03 -4.89 -38.95
CA LYS A 3 52.17 -4.46 -40.06
C LYS A 3 50.68 -4.76 -39.90
N LYS A 4 49.86 -3.78 -40.28
CA LYS A 4 48.41 -3.86 -40.53
C LYS A 4 48.09 -4.90 -41.61
N ARG A 5 47.12 -5.78 -41.35
CA ARG A 5 46.39 -6.55 -42.38
C ARG A 5 44.98 -5.97 -42.49
N GLY A 6 44.61 -5.59 -43.71
CA GLY A 6 43.29 -5.09 -44.06
C GLY A 6 42.27 -6.23 -44.18
N ILE A 7 41.05 -5.96 -43.75
CA ILE A 7 39.87 -6.79 -43.94
C ILE A 7 38.95 -6.04 -44.90
N THR A 8 38.62 -6.70 -46.01
CA THR A 8 37.64 -6.31 -47.03
C THR A 8 36.20 -6.43 -46.50
N PRO A 9 35.27 -5.52 -46.88
CA PRO A 9 33.87 -5.65 -46.50
C PRO A 9 33.12 -6.58 -47.48
N HIS A 10 32.39 -7.54 -46.93
CA HIS A 10 31.43 -8.35 -47.67
C HIS A 10 30.11 -7.57 -47.88
N SER A 11 29.68 -7.53 -49.13
CA SER A 11 28.36 -7.08 -49.58
C SER A 11 27.25 -7.88 -48.90
N SER A 12 26.27 -7.18 -48.30
CA SER A 12 25.03 -7.78 -47.83
C SER A 12 23.88 -7.41 -48.77
N THR A 13 23.16 -8.46 -49.13
CA THR A 13 22.20 -8.61 -50.21
C THR A 13 20.88 -7.90 -49.92
N LEU A 14 20.37 -7.19 -50.94
CA LEU A 14 19.00 -6.66 -51.03
C LEU A 14 17.95 -7.77 -50.86
N LEU A 15 17.14 -7.70 -49.80
CA LEU A 15 15.89 -8.46 -49.70
C LEU A 15 14.76 -7.67 -50.36
N GLN A 16 14.27 -8.23 -51.47
CA GLN A 16 13.10 -7.76 -52.20
C GLN A 16 11.83 -8.00 -51.39
N SER A 17 11.06 -6.94 -51.21
CA SER A 17 9.71 -6.94 -50.64
C SER A 17 8.72 -7.54 -51.65
N THR A 18 8.16 -8.70 -51.34
CA THR A 18 7.04 -9.30 -52.07
C THR A 18 5.71 -8.81 -51.51
N ARG A 19 4.98 -8.03 -52.31
CA ARG A 19 3.57 -7.65 -52.11
C ARG A 19 2.67 -8.89 -51.92
N PRO A 20 1.70 -8.88 -50.98
CA PRO A 20 0.56 -9.79 -51.03
C PRO A 20 -0.58 -9.21 -51.88
N PRO A 21 -1.46 -10.07 -52.43
CA PRO A 21 -2.51 -9.67 -53.36
C PRO A 21 -3.72 -9.06 -52.65
N SER A 22 -4.18 -7.97 -53.23
CA SER A 22 -5.42 -7.26 -52.91
C SER A 22 -6.63 -7.92 -53.58
N SER A 23 -7.59 -8.40 -52.80
CA SER A 23 -9.03 -8.28 -53.11
C SER A 23 -9.87 -8.85 -51.97
N GLU A 24 -10.32 -7.99 -51.06
CA GLU A 24 -11.50 -8.27 -50.25
C GLU A 24 -12.43 -7.05 -50.28
N ARG A 25 -13.71 -7.35 -50.47
CA ARG A 25 -14.75 -6.47 -50.95
C ARG A 25 -15.14 -5.50 -49.82
N ALA A 26 -14.74 -4.23 -49.94
CA ALA A 26 -15.14 -3.19 -49.00
C ALA A 26 -16.67 -3.00 -49.02
N LEU A 27 -17.30 -3.20 -47.85
CA LEU A 27 -18.64 -2.72 -47.57
C LEU A 27 -18.65 -1.18 -47.58
N PRO A 28 -19.74 -0.53 -48.00
CA PRO A 28 -19.76 0.92 -48.14
C PRO A 28 -19.63 1.60 -46.76
N GLU A 29 -18.54 2.33 -46.55
CA GLU A 29 -18.40 3.31 -45.47
C GLU A 29 -19.54 4.32 -45.59
N ARG A 30 -20.51 4.26 -44.67
CA ARG A 30 -21.44 5.37 -44.45
C ARG A 30 -20.68 6.48 -43.75
N THR A 31 -20.00 7.33 -44.53
CA THR A 31 -19.52 8.61 -44.03
C THR A 31 -20.74 9.46 -43.63
N HIS A 32 -20.95 9.67 -42.33
CA HIS A 32 -21.90 10.66 -41.86
C HIS A 32 -21.49 12.02 -42.45
N SER A 33 -22.39 12.71 -43.15
CA SER A 33 -22.06 14.00 -43.77
C SER A 33 -21.63 14.99 -42.69
N SER A 34 -20.57 15.77 -42.93
CA SER A 34 -20.09 16.79 -41.98
C SER A 34 -21.20 17.76 -41.55
N ASP A 35 -22.19 17.94 -42.43
CA ASP A 35 -23.37 18.75 -42.20
C ASP A 35 -24.26 18.22 -41.07
N GLY A 36 -24.35 16.90 -40.90
CA GLY A 36 -25.10 16.29 -39.79
C GLY A 36 -24.44 16.57 -38.44
N LEU A 37 -23.11 16.51 -38.39
CA LEU A 37 -22.33 16.78 -37.18
C LEU A 37 -22.39 18.27 -36.80
N GLN A 38 -22.19 19.17 -37.78
CA GLN A 38 -22.27 20.61 -37.56
C GLN A 38 -23.67 21.04 -37.12
N ARG A 39 -24.73 20.46 -37.69
CA ARG A 39 -26.11 20.76 -37.31
C ARG A 39 -26.43 20.32 -35.90
N ALA A 40 -25.96 19.13 -35.48
CA ALA A 40 -26.13 18.65 -34.10
C ALA A 40 -25.36 19.50 -33.08
N MET A 41 -24.17 19.99 -33.42
CA MET A 41 -23.40 20.89 -32.56
C MET A 41 -24.03 22.29 -32.42
N ALA A 42 -24.61 22.80 -33.52
CA ALA A 42 -25.24 24.11 -33.53
C ALA A 42 -26.63 24.11 -32.86
N GLN A 43 -27.40 23.03 -33.01
CA GLN A 43 -28.77 22.89 -32.50
C GLN A 43 -28.98 21.45 -31.99
N PRO A 44 -28.56 21.14 -30.74
CA PRO A 44 -28.67 19.81 -30.18
C PRO A 44 -30.12 19.51 -29.77
N THR A 45 -30.93 19.11 -30.75
CA THR A 45 -32.28 18.56 -30.53
C THR A 45 -32.20 17.04 -30.40
N SER A 46 -33.22 16.43 -29.78
CA SER A 46 -33.32 14.95 -29.70
C SER A 46 -33.30 14.28 -31.07
N GLU A 47 -33.77 14.97 -32.11
CA GLU A 47 -33.76 14.50 -33.50
C GLU A 47 -32.36 14.63 -34.16
N ALA A 48 -31.54 15.59 -33.74
CA ALA A 48 -30.19 15.79 -34.25
C ALA A 48 -29.15 14.88 -33.57
N LEU A 49 -29.43 14.40 -32.37
CA LEU A 49 -28.57 13.53 -31.56
C LEU A 49 -28.81 12.03 -31.82
N THR A 50 -28.73 11.64 -33.09
CA THR A 50 -28.79 10.20 -33.43
C THR A 50 -27.54 9.46 -32.91
N PRO A 51 -27.63 8.15 -32.60
CA PRO A 51 -26.50 7.37 -32.10
C PRO A 51 -25.23 7.47 -32.98
N GLY A 52 -25.40 7.52 -34.31
CA GLY A 52 -24.27 7.70 -35.24
C GLY A 52 -23.59 9.07 -35.13
N VAL A 53 -24.33 10.13 -34.81
CA VAL A 53 -23.78 11.49 -34.61
C VAL A 53 -23.05 11.58 -33.27
N VAL A 54 -23.59 10.95 -32.22
CA VAL A 54 -22.95 10.89 -30.89
C VAL A 54 -21.64 10.12 -30.96
N LEU A 55 -21.63 8.94 -31.60
CA LEU A 55 -20.43 8.14 -31.80
C LEU A 55 -19.40 8.88 -32.66
N ALA A 56 -19.82 9.52 -33.75
CA ALA A 56 -18.92 10.30 -34.59
C ALA A 56 -18.37 11.53 -33.84
N MET A 57 -19.13 12.20 -32.97
CA MET A 57 -18.62 13.26 -32.08
C MET A 57 -17.66 12.75 -31.02
N GLN A 58 -17.91 11.57 -30.45
CA GLN A 58 -17.02 10.95 -29.48
C GLN A 58 -15.65 10.65 -30.13
N GLN A 59 -15.67 10.09 -31.34
CA GLN A 59 -14.47 9.75 -32.10
C GLN A 59 -13.69 10.99 -32.55
N THR A 60 -14.37 12.09 -32.88
CA THR A 60 -13.72 13.30 -33.45
C THR A 60 -13.40 14.39 -32.43
N HIS A 61 -14.17 14.50 -31.34
CA HIS A 61 -14.08 15.60 -30.37
C HIS A 61 -13.98 15.13 -28.90
N GLY A 62 -14.00 13.83 -28.65
CA GLY A 62 -13.81 13.21 -27.32
C GLY A 62 -15.03 13.27 -26.39
N ASN A 63 -15.00 12.47 -25.32
CA ASN A 63 -16.12 12.28 -24.39
C ASN A 63 -16.63 13.58 -23.74
N GLN A 64 -15.75 14.55 -23.51
CA GLN A 64 -16.15 15.84 -22.94
C GLN A 64 -17.04 16.66 -23.88
N ALA A 65 -16.87 16.53 -25.21
CA ALA A 65 -17.72 17.22 -26.18
C ALA A 65 -19.13 16.63 -26.19
N VAL A 66 -19.23 15.30 -26.08
CA VAL A 66 -20.51 14.57 -25.97
C VAL A 66 -21.26 14.97 -24.70
N GLN A 67 -20.58 15.02 -23.55
CA GLN A 67 -21.22 15.42 -22.28
C GLN A 67 -21.77 16.86 -22.31
N ARG A 68 -21.03 17.82 -22.88
CA ARG A 68 -21.51 19.21 -23.01
C ARG A 68 -22.70 19.32 -23.96
N LEU A 69 -22.76 18.49 -24.98
CA LEU A 69 -23.84 18.46 -25.95
C LEU A 69 -25.13 17.91 -25.34
N LEU A 70 -25.03 16.80 -24.61
CA LEU A 70 -26.14 16.20 -23.87
C LEU A 70 -26.68 17.13 -22.77
N ALA A 71 -25.79 17.85 -22.08
CA ALA A 71 -26.19 18.86 -21.10
C ALA A 71 -26.99 20.00 -21.75
N ARG A 72 -26.63 20.43 -22.98
CA ARG A 72 -27.35 21.48 -23.71
C ARG A 72 -28.71 21.01 -24.25
N SER A 73 -28.82 19.79 -24.76
CA SER A 73 -30.12 19.26 -25.23
C SER A 73 -31.14 19.18 -24.09
N ASN A 74 -30.67 18.85 -22.88
CA ASN A 74 -31.53 18.75 -21.70
C ASN A 74 -32.01 20.12 -21.19
N GLN A 75 -31.23 21.19 -21.38
CA GLN A 75 -31.63 22.55 -20.99
C GLN A 75 -32.74 23.14 -21.87
N LEU A 76 -32.79 22.74 -23.15
CA LEU A 76 -33.79 23.22 -24.11
C LEU A 76 -35.20 22.66 -23.87
N SER A 77 -35.36 21.69 -22.96
CA SER A 77 -36.62 20.99 -22.71
C SER A 77 -37.45 21.56 -21.54
N THR A 78 -37.04 22.70 -20.97
CA THR A 78 -37.73 23.32 -19.82
C THR A 78 -38.70 24.43 -20.26
N PRO A 79 -40.02 24.37 -19.97
CA PRO A 79 -40.94 25.46 -20.29
C PRO A 79 -40.64 26.69 -19.42
N GLN A 80 -40.47 27.87 -20.03
CA GLN A 80 -40.30 29.14 -19.32
C GLN A 80 -41.58 29.51 -18.54
N GLY A 81 -41.53 29.42 -17.21
CA GLY A 81 -42.53 29.97 -16.28
C GLY A 81 -42.08 31.31 -15.69
N SER A 82 -43.05 32.22 -15.52
CA SER A 82 -42.98 33.64 -15.17
C SER A 82 -42.20 34.02 -13.87
N PRO A 83 -41.77 35.30 -13.70
CA PRO A 83 -40.88 35.71 -12.62
C PRO A 83 -41.59 35.87 -11.27
N PRO A 84 -40.90 35.70 -10.12
CA PRO A 84 -41.53 35.75 -8.82
C PRO A 84 -41.72 37.18 -8.30
N LEU A 85 -42.91 37.41 -7.73
CA LEU A 85 -43.26 38.58 -6.92
C LEU A 85 -42.53 38.56 -5.57
N ALA A 86 -41.96 39.70 -5.21
CA ALA A 86 -41.37 39.96 -3.90
C ALA A 86 -42.43 40.00 -2.79
N ILE A 87 -42.21 39.28 -1.70
CA ILE A 87 -43.00 39.39 -0.47
C ILE A 87 -42.10 39.84 0.69
N GLN A 88 -42.48 40.97 1.27
CA GLN A 88 -41.91 41.62 2.44
C GLN A 88 -42.12 40.79 3.71
N ARG A 89 -41.10 40.80 4.57
CA ARG A 89 -41.17 40.36 5.98
C ARG A 89 -42.01 41.34 6.80
N LYS A 90 -43.00 40.83 7.55
CA LYS A 90 -43.48 41.45 8.80
C LYS A 90 -43.74 40.36 9.85
N GLY A 91 -43.25 40.63 11.06
CA GLY A 91 -43.29 39.72 12.20
C GLY A 91 -44.65 39.63 12.88
N GLY A 92 -44.81 38.61 13.71
CA GLY A 92 -45.99 38.40 14.55
C GLY A 92 -45.78 37.26 15.54
N LYS A 93 -46.04 37.59 16.80
CA LYS A 93 -45.87 36.85 18.06
C LYS A 93 -46.41 35.40 18.11
N VAL A 94 -45.70 34.59 18.90
CA VAL A 94 -46.10 33.30 19.46
C VAL A 94 -47.14 33.50 20.57
N PRO A 95 -48.11 32.57 20.71
CA PRO A 95 -48.60 32.20 22.04
C PRO A 95 -48.46 30.70 22.32
N LEU A 96 -47.99 30.43 23.54
CA LEU A 96 -48.10 29.16 24.27
C LEU A 96 -49.58 28.74 24.39
N LEU A 97 -49.88 27.44 24.24
CA LEU A 97 -50.94 26.82 25.03
C LEU A 97 -50.72 25.31 25.20
N ASP A 98 -50.65 24.91 26.47
CA ASP A 98 -50.79 23.57 26.99
C ASP A 98 -52.18 23.00 26.69
N SER A 99 -52.25 21.73 26.26
CA SER A 99 -53.26 20.76 26.72
C SER A 99 -53.09 19.42 25.98
N LEU A 100 -52.59 18.41 26.71
CA LEU A 100 -52.78 17.01 26.39
C LEU A 100 -54.21 16.60 26.76
N PRO A 101 -54.86 15.75 25.94
CA PRO A 101 -55.50 14.59 26.53
C PRO A 101 -55.10 13.27 25.85
N LYS A 102 -55.01 12.30 26.77
CA LYS A 102 -54.87 10.85 26.71
C LYS A 102 -55.57 10.15 25.52
N ASP A 103 -54.85 9.16 24.98
CA ASP A 103 -55.19 7.98 24.16
C ASP A 103 -56.35 8.04 23.15
N PRO A 104 -56.12 7.52 21.93
CA PRO A 104 -57.02 6.48 21.46
C PRO A 104 -56.34 5.27 20.77
N GLU A 105 -57.11 4.18 20.79
CA GLU A 105 -57.00 2.89 20.11
C GLU A 105 -56.57 2.91 18.62
N PRO A 106 -56.15 1.75 18.05
CA PRO A 106 -55.56 1.68 16.73
C PRO A 106 -56.63 1.67 15.63
N ASP A 107 -56.75 2.77 14.88
CA ASP A 107 -57.56 2.82 13.65
C ASP A 107 -56.67 2.61 12.41
N THR A 108 -56.77 1.42 11.83
CA THR A 108 -56.17 1.04 10.55
C THR A 108 -56.92 1.70 9.39
N LYS A 109 -56.59 2.95 9.02
CA LYS A 109 -56.89 3.49 7.68
C LYS A 109 -55.75 4.35 7.15
N ASN A 110 -55.06 3.78 6.17
CA ASN A 110 -54.01 4.40 5.35
C ASN A 110 -54.58 5.66 4.65
N ARG A 111 -53.98 6.83 4.93
CA ARG A 111 -54.48 8.16 4.49
C ARG A 111 -53.99 8.62 3.12
N PHE A 112 -53.35 7.75 2.34
CA PHE A 112 -52.91 8.07 0.99
C PHE A 112 -53.41 7.01 0.02
N GLY A 113 -54.68 7.13 -0.39
CA GLY A 113 -55.27 6.34 -1.48
C GLY A 113 -54.66 6.70 -2.84
N ARG A 114 -53.37 6.42 -3.03
CA ARG A 114 -52.72 6.41 -4.34
C ARG A 114 -52.41 4.97 -4.69
N SER A 115 -53.22 4.40 -5.57
CA SER A 115 -52.84 3.22 -6.36
C SER A 115 -51.50 3.54 -7.02
N LEU A 116 -50.48 2.71 -6.78
CA LEU A 116 -49.22 2.78 -7.51
C LEU A 116 -49.54 2.58 -9.00
N ASP A 117 -49.29 3.59 -9.84
CA ASP A 117 -49.54 3.48 -11.28
C ASP A 117 -48.47 2.56 -11.90
N TYR A 118 -48.82 1.29 -12.05
CA TYR A 118 -47.99 0.25 -12.63
C TYR A 118 -47.47 0.64 -14.03
N THR A 119 -48.22 1.47 -14.75
CA THR A 119 -47.84 2.00 -16.07
C THR A 119 -46.70 3.01 -15.98
N GLN A 120 -46.61 3.76 -14.87
CA GLN A 120 -45.58 4.74 -14.62
C GLN A 120 -44.27 4.06 -14.19
N LEU A 121 -44.35 3.01 -13.37
CA LEU A 121 -43.21 2.15 -13.02
C LEU A 121 -42.66 1.44 -14.26
N LEU A 122 -43.51 0.85 -15.10
CA LEU A 122 -43.10 0.21 -16.36
C LEU A 122 -42.50 1.23 -17.35
N ARG A 123 -43.01 2.47 -17.40
CA ARG A 123 -42.40 3.55 -18.19
C ARG A 123 -41.03 3.96 -17.67
N GLN A 124 -40.84 4.02 -16.35
CA GLN A 124 -39.55 4.30 -15.74
C GLN A 124 -38.55 3.17 -16.06
N ILE A 125 -38.92 1.91 -15.81
CA ILE A 125 -38.09 0.73 -16.15
C ILE A 125 -37.71 0.74 -17.63
N LYS A 126 -38.67 1.01 -18.53
CA LYS A 126 -38.41 1.09 -19.97
C LYS A 126 -37.50 2.26 -20.36
N SER A 127 -37.66 3.43 -19.73
CA SER A 127 -36.77 4.57 -19.94
C SER A 127 -35.34 4.32 -19.43
N TYR A 128 -35.16 3.48 -18.40
CA TYR A 128 -33.84 3.07 -17.92
C TYR A 128 -33.20 2.02 -18.83
N HIS A 129 -34.00 1.17 -19.47
CA HIS A 129 -33.55 0.14 -20.41
C HIS A 129 -33.04 0.70 -21.76
N GLU A 130 -33.37 1.95 -22.07
CA GLU A 130 -32.95 2.66 -23.28
C GLU A 130 -31.64 3.47 -23.08
N LEU A 131 -31.02 3.43 -21.89
CA LEU A 131 -29.74 4.08 -21.59
C LEU A 131 -28.57 3.11 -21.87
N SER A 132 -28.13 3.00 -23.13
CA SER A 132 -27.04 2.09 -23.54
C SER A 132 -25.62 2.56 -23.22
N ASP A 133 -25.45 3.81 -22.75
CA ASP A 133 -24.13 4.49 -22.74
C ASP A 133 -23.68 4.97 -21.33
N THR A 134 -24.26 4.42 -20.25
CA THR A 134 -23.89 4.76 -18.86
C THR A 134 -22.72 3.91 -18.32
N ASP A 135 -22.00 4.43 -17.32
CA ASP A 135 -20.90 3.73 -16.63
C ASP A 135 -21.40 2.38 -16.07
N TYR A 136 -20.61 1.31 -16.23
CA TYR A 136 -20.88 -0.03 -15.70
C TYR A 136 -21.33 -0.02 -14.22
N ASN A 137 -20.70 0.80 -13.39
CA ASN A 137 -21.07 0.93 -11.97
C ASN A 137 -22.46 1.57 -11.79
N GLU A 138 -22.82 2.49 -12.69
CA GLU A 138 -24.13 3.13 -12.72
C GLU A 138 -25.21 2.18 -13.24
N GLN A 139 -24.88 1.32 -14.22
CA GLN A 139 -25.77 0.26 -14.70
C GLN A 139 -26.06 -0.77 -13.60
N LEU A 140 -25.02 -1.27 -12.90
CA LEU A 140 -25.20 -2.20 -11.77
C LEU A 140 -25.95 -1.56 -10.59
N SER A 141 -25.68 -0.29 -10.28
CA SER A 141 -26.40 0.45 -9.24
C SER A 141 -27.87 0.65 -9.61
N THR A 142 -28.14 0.94 -10.89
CA THR A 142 -29.49 1.04 -11.45
C THR A 142 -30.21 -0.30 -11.37
N LEU A 143 -29.58 -1.40 -11.78
CA LEU A 143 -30.15 -2.76 -11.69
C LEU A 143 -30.43 -3.16 -10.24
N SER A 144 -29.53 -2.83 -9.31
CA SER A 144 -29.74 -3.05 -7.87
C SER A 144 -30.90 -2.22 -7.31
N THR A 145 -31.06 -0.99 -7.79
CA THR A 145 -32.16 -0.09 -7.39
C THR A 145 -33.49 -0.59 -7.96
N ILE A 146 -33.50 -1.04 -9.21
CA ILE A 146 -34.65 -1.68 -9.85
C ILE A 146 -35.03 -2.94 -9.05
N GLU A 147 -34.08 -3.79 -8.70
CA GLU A 147 -34.33 -4.99 -7.89
C GLU A 147 -34.92 -4.63 -6.51
N TYR A 148 -34.41 -3.61 -5.83
CA TYR A 148 -34.94 -3.13 -4.55
C TYR A 148 -36.36 -2.58 -4.69
N LEU A 149 -36.62 -1.76 -5.70
CA LEU A 149 -37.95 -1.21 -5.99
C LEU A 149 -38.94 -2.33 -6.33
N LEU A 150 -38.51 -3.33 -7.10
CA LEU A 150 -39.32 -4.51 -7.43
C LEU A 150 -39.64 -5.35 -6.20
N LYS A 151 -38.66 -5.61 -5.31
CA LYS A 151 -38.90 -6.33 -4.04
C LYS A 151 -39.84 -5.55 -3.10
N SER A 152 -39.71 -4.23 -3.06
CA SER A 152 -40.57 -3.36 -2.25
C SER A 152 -42.00 -3.36 -2.82
N CYS A 153 -42.17 -3.22 -4.14
CA CYS A 153 -43.47 -3.33 -4.79
C CYS A 153 -44.10 -4.72 -4.60
N ALA A 154 -43.30 -5.79 -4.67
CA ALA A 154 -43.80 -7.16 -4.47
C ALA A 154 -44.34 -7.42 -3.06
N SER A 155 -43.81 -6.71 -2.04
CA SER A 155 -44.33 -6.80 -0.67
C SER A 155 -45.68 -6.11 -0.46
N GLU A 156 -46.07 -5.22 -1.39
CA GLU A 156 -47.34 -4.48 -1.35
C GLU A 156 -48.42 -5.09 -2.25
N ILE A 157 -48.08 -6.08 -3.10
CA ILE A 157 -49.04 -6.72 -4.00
C ILE A 157 -49.66 -7.95 -3.32
N ASP A 158 -50.99 -8.01 -3.34
CA ASP A 158 -51.77 -9.16 -2.89
C ASP A 158 -51.33 -10.44 -3.63
N THR A 159 -50.66 -11.34 -2.89
CA THR A 159 -50.11 -12.60 -3.41
C THR A 159 -51.16 -13.60 -3.91
N SER A 160 -52.46 -13.30 -3.74
CA SER A 160 -53.55 -14.13 -4.26
C SER A 160 -53.76 -14.01 -5.78
N ASP A 161 -53.22 -12.97 -6.42
CA ASP A 161 -53.28 -12.82 -7.88
C ASP A 161 -52.06 -13.49 -8.54
N GLY A 162 -52.27 -14.66 -9.15
CA GLY A 162 -51.23 -15.47 -9.81
C GLY A 162 -50.42 -14.74 -10.89
N ARG A 163 -50.86 -13.54 -11.31
CA ARG A 163 -50.12 -12.64 -12.21
C ARG A 163 -48.85 -12.08 -11.59
N SER A 164 -48.82 -11.81 -10.27
CA SER A 164 -47.61 -11.36 -9.58
C SER A 164 -46.52 -12.43 -9.55
N ALA A 165 -46.90 -13.69 -9.37
CA ALA A 165 -45.94 -14.80 -9.42
C ALA A 165 -45.32 -14.95 -10.81
N ILE A 166 -46.12 -14.76 -11.88
CA ILE A 166 -45.64 -14.82 -13.27
C ILE A 166 -44.73 -13.63 -13.61
N VAL A 167 -45.07 -12.41 -13.16
CA VAL A 167 -44.24 -11.22 -13.39
C VAL A 167 -42.93 -11.33 -12.63
N MET A 168 -42.95 -11.80 -11.38
CA MET A 168 -41.72 -12.01 -10.59
C MET A 168 -40.89 -13.16 -11.13
N ASP A 169 -41.50 -14.24 -11.63
CA ASP A 169 -40.79 -15.35 -12.30
C ASP A 169 -40.18 -14.92 -13.65
N LEU A 170 -40.87 -14.09 -14.44
CA LEU A 170 -40.35 -13.55 -15.70
C LEU A 170 -39.23 -12.52 -15.46
N LEU A 171 -39.37 -11.63 -14.46
CA LEU A 171 -38.32 -10.70 -14.05
C LEU A 171 -37.12 -11.46 -13.45
N ALA A 172 -37.36 -12.45 -12.59
CA ALA A 172 -36.32 -13.29 -12.03
C ALA A 172 -35.72 -14.28 -13.02
N LYS A 173 -36.28 -14.49 -14.22
CA LYS A 173 -35.69 -15.27 -15.32
C LYS A 173 -34.96 -14.40 -16.34
N GLY A 174 -35.40 -13.15 -16.56
CA GLY A 174 -34.73 -12.19 -17.44
C GLY A 174 -33.54 -11.48 -16.80
N LEU A 175 -33.68 -11.04 -15.55
CA LEU A 175 -32.63 -10.34 -14.80
C LEU A 175 -31.35 -11.17 -14.60
N PRO A 176 -31.37 -12.49 -14.33
CA PRO A 176 -30.13 -13.25 -14.16
C PRO A 176 -29.32 -13.37 -15.44
N GLU A 177 -29.96 -13.46 -16.61
CA GLU A 177 -29.23 -13.63 -17.86
C GLU A 177 -28.63 -12.30 -18.33
N GLU A 178 -29.38 -11.19 -18.22
CA GLU A 178 -28.85 -9.85 -18.46
C GLU A 178 -27.73 -9.50 -17.47
N ASN A 179 -27.91 -9.83 -16.18
CA ASN A 179 -26.86 -9.62 -15.17
C ASN A 179 -25.59 -10.43 -15.48
N LYS A 180 -25.72 -11.67 -15.97
CA LYS A 180 -24.56 -12.48 -16.39
C LYS A 180 -23.86 -11.85 -17.58
N ILE A 181 -24.60 -11.43 -18.60
CA ILE A 181 -24.03 -10.78 -19.80
C ILE A 181 -23.29 -9.50 -19.40
N VAL A 182 -23.90 -8.67 -18.55
CA VAL A 182 -23.27 -7.44 -18.05
C VAL A 182 -22.01 -7.78 -17.23
N GLN A 183 -22.07 -8.76 -16.33
CA GLN A 183 -20.92 -9.20 -15.54
C GLN A 183 -19.78 -9.74 -16.40
N GLU A 184 -20.09 -10.56 -17.41
CA GLU A 184 -19.11 -11.11 -18.36
C GLU A 184 -18.48 -10.01 -19.24
N GLN A 185 -19.28 -9.05 -19.70
CA GLN A 185 -18.79 -7.90 -20.44
C GLN A 185 -17.87 -7.02 -19.56
N GLY A 186 -18.31 -6.68 -18.34
CA GLY A 186 -17.50 -5.92 -17.39
C GLY A 186 -16.20 -6.63 -17.03
N HIS A 187 -16.24 -7.94 -16.83
CA HIS A 187 -15.06 -8.78 -16.62
C HIS A 187 -14.09 -8.72 -17.80
N THR A 188 -14.60 -8.89 -19.03
CA THR A 188 -13.82 -8.78 -20.27
C THR A 188 -13.16 -7.41 -20.41
N ASP A 189 -13.90 -6.34 -20.10
CA ASP A 189 -13.38 -4.97 -20.15
C ASP A 189 -12.31 -4.72 -19.10
N ALA A 190 -12.51 -5.23 -17.87
CA ALA A 190 -11.52 -5.17 -16.81
C ALA A 190 -10.24 -5.93 -17.20
N LEU A 191 -10.34 -7.13 -17.77
CA LEU A 191 -9.20 -7.90 -18.27
C LEU A 191 -8.45 -7.19 -19.40
N SER A 192 -9.19 -6.59 -20.34
CA SER A 192 -8.61 -5.80 -21.43
C SER A 192 -7.86 -4.58 -20.89
N LYS A 193 -8.45 -3.83 -19.95
CA LYS A 193 -7.80 -2.71 -19.27
C LYS A 193 -6.55 -3.19 -18.54
N HIS A 194 -6.65 -4.27 -17.77
CA HIS A 194 -5.54 -4.82 -17.00
C HIS A 194 -4.36 -5.22 -17.90
N LYS A 195 -4.62 -5.88 -19.03
CA LYS A 195 -3.60 -6.20 -20.03
C LYS A 195 -2.84 -4.95 -20.48
N GLN A 196 -3.58 -3.90 -20.84
CA GLN A 196 -2.99 -2.64 -21.30
C GLN A 196 -2.18 -1.95 -20.18
N ASP A 197 -2.67 -2.02 -18.94
CA ASP A 197 -1.98 -1.49 -17.76
C ASP A 197 -0.66 -2.23 -17.49
N ARG A 198 -0.65 -3.56 -17.59
CA ARG A 198 0.57 -4.38 -17.46
C ARG A 198 1.60 -4.02 -18.52
N GLU A 199 1.18 -3.97 -19.79
CA GLU A 199 2.05 -3.67 -20.92
C GLU A 199 2.67 -2.28 -20.76
N PHE A 200 1.87 -1.28 -20.37
CA PHE A 200 2.34 0.08 -20.12
C PHE A 200 3.33 0.19 -18.96
N LEU A 201 3.04 -0.49 -17.84
CA LEU A 201 3.91 -0.50 -16.66
C LEU A 201 5.24 -1.19 -16.95
N LEU A 202 5.22 -2.35 -17.64
CA LEU A 202 6.42 -3.06 -18.05
C LEU A 202 7.27 -2.23 -19.02
N ALA A 203 6.64 -1.63 -20.04
CA ALA A 203 7.33 -0.74 -20.97
C ALA A 203 7.98 0.43 -20.25
N SER A 204 7.28 1.06 -19.29
CA SER A 204 7.81 2.17 -18.49
C SER A 204 9.03 1.74 -17.64
N ALA A 205 9.00 0.55 -17.05
CA ALA A 205 10.14 0.00 -16.30
C ALA A 205 11.33 -0.31 -17.24
N LEU A 206 11.08 -0.90 -18.41
CA LEU A 206 12.13 -1.18 -19.41
C LEU A 206 12.77 0.10 -19.94
N GLU A 207 12.00 1.17 -20.17
CA GLU A 207 12.53 2.49 -20.50
C GLU A 207 13.37 3.05 -19.37
N GLY A 208 12.90 2.93 -18.11
CA GLY A 208 13.67 3.36 -16.94
C GLY A 208 15.03 2.66 -16.83
N LEU A 209 15.11 1.37 -17.16
CA LEU A 209 16.36 0.61 -17.20
C LEU A 209 17.37 1.17 -18.23
N GLY A 210 16.87 1.81 -19.29
CA GLY A 210 17.69 2.45 -20.31
C GLY A 210 18.13 3.88 -19.98
N GLU A 211 17.75 4.42 -18.82
CA GLU A 211 17.95 5.85 -18.54
C GLU A 211 19.32 6.15 -17.91
N ASP A 212 20.23 6.71 -18.69
CA ASP A 212 21.61 6.95 -18.24
C ASP A 212 21.79 8.23 -17.41
N LYS A 213 20.86 9.19 -17.48
CA LYS A 213 20.97 10.46 -16.72
C LYS A 213 20.37 10.35 -15.33
N ASP A 214 19.33 9.55 -15.17
CA ASP A 214 18.72 9.22 -13.89
C ASP A 214 19.17 7.83 -13.44
N ARG A 215 20.37 7.80 -12.84
CA ARG A 215 20.96 6.58 -12.30
C ARG A 215 20.04 5.88 -11.29
N ARG A 216 19.28 6.64 -10.47
CA ARG A 216 18.41 6.04 -9.46
C ARG A 216 17.22 5.35 -10.10
N LEU A 217 16.62 5.94 -11.13
CA LEU A 217 15.56 5.29 -11.92
C LEU A 217 16.09 4.02 -12.60
N LYS A 218 17.24 4.10 -13.28
CA LYS A 218 17.89 2.94 -13.92
C LYS A 218 18.11 1.79 -12.96
N ASN A 219 18.68 2.10 -11.81
CA ASN A 219 18.91 1.12 -10.76
C ASN A 219 17.61 0.56 -10.17
N SER A 220 16.58 1.39 -9.99
CA SER A 220 15.26 0.94 -9.50
C SER A 220 14.58 0.01 -10.51
N ALA A 221 14.67 0.33 -11.80
CA ALA A 221 14.19 -0.54 -12.87
C ALA A 221 15.00 -1.84 -12.97
N GLU A 222 16.32 -1.78 -12.83
CA GLU A 222 17.16 -2.97 -12.75
C GLU A 222 16.77 -3.86 -11.57
N TRP A 223 16.57 -3.26 -10.40
CA TRP A 223 16.15 -3.96 -9.20
C TRP A 223 14.85 -4.73 -9.44
N ILE A 224 13.85 -4.12 -10.07
CA ILE A 224 12.56 -4.76 -10.35
C ILE A 224 12.68 -5.83 -11.44
N LEU A 225 13.39 -5.53 -12.53
CA LEU A 225 13.37 -6.37 -13.74
C LEU A 225 14.37 -7.53 -13.69
N LYS A 226 15.46 -7.39 -12.92
CA LYS A 226 16.53 -8.40 -12.84
C LYS A 226 16.61 -9.10 -11.49
N SER A 227 16.05 -8.52 -10.43
CA SER A 227 16.03 -9.18 -9.13
C SER A 227 14.76 -10.02 -8.94
N PRO A 228 14.86 -11.26 -8.45
CA PRO A 228 13.68 -12.01 -8.01
C PRO A 228 13.08 -11.44 -6.71
N ARG A 229 13.69 -10.40 -6.12
CA ARG A 229 13.35 -9.88 -4.80
C ARG A 229 12.18 -8.93 -4.80
N THR A 230 11.88 -8.25 -5.90
CA THR A 230 10.78 -7.29 -5.89
C THR A 230 9.92 -7.55 -7.10
N LYS A 231 8.68 -7.99 -6.85
CA LYS A 231 7.70 -8.17 -7.91
C LYS A 231 6.94 -6.87 -8.16
N LEU A 232 6.82 -6.47 -9.41
CA LEU A 232 6.03 -5.30 -9.81
C LEU A 232 4.67 -5.75 -10.36
N TYR A 233 3.59 -5.19 -9.85
CA TYR A 233 2.22 -5.48 -10.26
C TYR A 233 1.56 -4.20 -10.80
N ALA A 234 0.98 -4.30 -11.99
CA ALA A 234 -0.12 -3.42 -12.35
C ALA A 234 -1.35 -3.97 -11.64
N ILE A 235 -2.13 -3.14 -10.96
CA ILE A 235 -3.40 -3.57 -10.35
C ILE A 235 -4.54 -2.73 -10.90
N THR A 236 -5.64 -3.39 -11.22
CA THR A 236 -6.80 -2.83 -11.90
C THR A 236 -8.04 -3.14 -11.06
N PRO A 237 -8.98 -2.20 -10.86
CA PRO A 237 -10.24 -2.49 -10.19
C PRO A 237 -10.98 -3.64 -10.87
N THR A 238 -11.53 -4.58 -10.10
CA THR A 238 -12.44 -5.58 -10.67
C THR A 238 -13.72 -4.89 -11.12
N ALA A 239 -14.37 -5.40 -12.16
CA ALA A 239 -15.63 -4.84 -12.62
C ALA A 239 -16.67 -4.89 -11.48
N ASP A 240 -16.76 -6.04 -10.82
CA ASP A 240 -17.66 -6.30 -9.70
C ASP A 240 -17.21 -5.72 -8.34
N SER A 241 -16.27 -4.77 -8.31
CA SER A 241 -15.65 -4.23 -7.08
C SER A 241 -16.67 -3.80 -6.03
N SER A 242 -17.66 -2.99 -6.42
CA SER A 242 -18.72 -2.54 -5.52
C SER A 242 -19.52 -3.69 -4.90
N LEU A 243 -19.78 -4.76 -5.66
CA LEU A 243 -20.53 -5.92 -5.19
C LEU A 243 -19.70 -6.74 -4.18
N ARG A 244 -18.42 -6.96 -4.47
CA ARG A 244 -17.48 -7.65 -3.56
C ARG A 244 -17.36 -6.93 -2.23
N LEU A 245 -17.19 -5.60 -2.28
CA LEU A 245 -17.04 -4.76 -1.09
C LEU A 245 -18.30 -4.80 -0.22
N ARG A 246 -19.49 -4.62 -0.81
CA ARG A 246 -20.77 -4.71 -0.07
C ARG A 246 -20.94 -6.06 0.61
N LYS A 247 -20.56 -7.15 -0.06
CA LYS A 247 -20.62 -8.52 0.49
C LYS A 247 -19.71 -8.72 1.69
N LYS A 248 -18.61 -7.97 1.79
CA LYS A 248 -17.70 -7.94 2.94
C LYS A 248 -18.00 -6.81 3.94
N SER A 249 -19.14 -6.14 3.80
CA SER A 249 -19.54 -4.99 4.63
C SER A 249 -18.51 -3.84 4.59
N MET A 250 -17.86 -3.66 3.45
CA MET A 250 -16.91 -2.58 3.16
C MET A 250 -17.60 -1.41 2.43
N ASN A 251 -17.01 -0.22 2.48
CA ASN A 251 -17.58 0.99 1.92
C ASN A 251 -17.18 1.15 0.45
N SER A 252 -18.06 0.77 -0.49
CA SER A 252 -17.79 0.87 -1.93
C SER A 252 -17.61 2.29 -2.48
N GLN A 253 -17.79 3.34 -1.66
CA GLN A 253 -17.49 4.73 -2.04
C GLN A 253 -16.05 5.15 -1.69
N LYS A 254 -15.37 4.38 -0.85
CA LYS A 254 -14.01 4.65 -0.35
C LYS A 254 -13.04 3.54 -0.74
N ASP A 255 -13.51 2.31 -0.59
CA ASP A 255 -12.77 1.08 -0.78
C ASP A 255 -12.85 0.62 -2.24
N GLU A 256 -11.91 -0.24 -2.65
CA GLU A 256 -11.84 -0.79 -4.01
C GLU A 256 -11.39 -2.26 -3.95
N ALA A 257 -11.93 -3.11 -4.82
CA ALA A 257 -11.42 -4.46 -5.06
C ALA A 257 -10.52 -4.46 -6.29
N PHE A 258 -9.28 -4.92 -6.14
CA PHE A 258 -8.26 -4.92 -7.19
C PHE A 258 -7.86 -6.33 -7.59
N PHE A 259 -7.47 -6.50 -8.85
CA PHE A 259 -6.79 -7.69 -9.35
C PHE A 259 -5.57 -7.32 -10.22
N PRO A 260 -4.53 -8.17 -10.25
CA PRO A 260 -4.31 -9.32 -9.38
C PRO A 260 -4.05 -8.90 -7.94
N THR A 261 -4.06 -9.87 -7.03
CA THR A 261 -3.57 -9.67 -5.66
C THR A 261 -2.08 -9.35 -5.69
N ALA A 262 -1.70 -8.12 -5.35
CA ALA A 262 -0.29 -7.73 -5.24
C ALA A 262 0.30 -8.10 -3.87
N GLN A 263 0.31 -9.40 -3.54
CA GLN A 263 0.92 -9.96 -2.32
C GLN A 263 2.24 -10.68 -2.59
N LEU A 264 2.99 -10.96 -1.53
CA LEU A 264 4.24 -11.72 -1.62
C LEU A 264 3.97 -13.11 -2.18
N GLY A 265 4.71 -13.47 -3.22
CA GLY A 265 4.56 -14.77 -3.89
C GLY A 265 3.29 -14.93 -4.73
N ALA A 266 2.40 -13.92 -4.77
CA ALA A 266 1.24 -13.96 -5.64
C ALA A 266 1.67 -14.04 -7.13
N PRO A 267 0.83 -14.62 -7.99
CA PRO A 267 1.07 -14.63 -9.42
C PRO A 267 0.61 -13.32 -10.05
N GLY A 268 1.04 -13.07 -11.29
CA GLY A 268 0.55 -11.93 -12.07
C GLY A 268 1.41 -10.67 -11.92
N ALA A 269 2.66 -10.79 -11.49
CA ALA A 269 3.62 -9.69 -11.67
C ALA A 269 3.77 -9.36 -13.18
N VAL A 270 4.16 -8.14 -13.55
CA VAL A 270 4.21 -7.70 -14.96
C VAL A 270 5.18 -8.50 -15.84
N THR A 271 6.14 -9.20 -15.22
CA THR A 271 7.09 -10.12 -15.88
C THR A 271 6.61 -11.57 -15.92
N GLU A 272 5.46 -11.87 -15.32
CA GLU A 272 4.83 -13.18 -15.26
C GLU A 272 3.58 -13.23 -16.17
N PRO A 273 3.02 -14.43 -16.45
CA PRO A 273 1.72 -14.55 -17.08
C PRO A 273 0.65 -13.75 -16.34
N ALA A 274 -0.26 -13.11 -17.07
CA ALA A 274 -1.42 -12.47 -16.49
C ALA A 274 -2.31 -13.51 -15.79
N VAL A 275 -2.97 -13.09 -14.70
CA VAL A 275 -3.93 -13.94 -13.98
C VAL A 275 -5.30 -13.29 -13.99
N ASP A 276 -6.31 -14.16 -13.93
CA ASP A 276 -7.71 -13.78 -13.90
C ASP A 276 -8.28 -13.85 -12.48
N TYR A 277 -9.45 -13.26 -12.26
CA TYR A 277 -10.25 -13.38 -11.05
C TYR A 277 -11.62 -14.01 -11.35
N ASN A 278 -12.19 -14.67 -10.36
CA ASN A 278 -13.47 -15.36 -10.53
C ASN A 278 -14.65 -14.38 -10.40
N TYR A 279 -15.05 -13.75 -11.51
CA TYR A 279 -16.17 -12.80 -11.54
C TYR A 279 -17.54 -13.45 -11.28
N GLN A 280 -17.66 -14.78 -11.44
CA GLN A 280 -18.91 -15.53 -11.25
C GLN A 280 -19.21 -15.82 -9.77
N ASP A 281 -18.20 -15.82 -8.90
CA ASP A 281 -18.36 -15.99 -7.46
C ASP A 281 -17.78 -14.82 -6.65
N LEU A 282 -18.67 -13.96 -6.17
CA LEU A 282 -18.31 -12.83 -5.30
C LEU A 282 -17.74 -13.24 -3.93
N ASN A 283 -17.81 -14.53 -3.54
CA ASN A 283 -17.12 -15.04 -2.33
C ASN A 283 -15.67 -15.42 -2.61
N ASP A 284 -15.35 -15.77 -3.86
CA ASP A 284 -14.03 -16.20 -4.27
C ASP A 284 -13.15 -14.98 -4.55
N ASN A 285 -12.30 -14.66 -3.59
CA ASN A 285 -11.32 -13.57 -3.71
C ASN A 285 -9.95 -14.07 -4.18
N THR A 286 -9.88 -15.23 -4.83
CA THR A 286 -8.65 -15.68 -5.48
C THR A 286 -8.21 -14.61 -6.49
N ASN A 287 -6.97 -14.13 -6.35
CA ASN A 287 -6.39 -13.01 -7.12
C ASN A 287 -7.10 -11.65 -6.94
N VAL A 288 -7.92 -11.47 -5.90
CA VAL A 288 -8.56 -10.19 -5.57
C VAL A 288 -8.08 -9.67 -4.22
N THR A 289 -7.57 -8.44 -4.19
CA THR A 289 -7.29 -7.69 -2.94
C THR A 289 -8.43 -6.72 -2.67
N LEU A 290 -8.95 -6.71 -1.45
CA LEU A 290 -9.92 -5.70 -1.00
C LEU A 290 -9.19 -4.64 -0.19
N ASP A 291 -9.06 -3.44 -0.74
CA ASP A 291 -8.30 -2.37 -0.12
C ASP A 291 -9.22 -1.34 0.54
N LYS A 292 -8.98 -1.10 1.83
CA LYS A 292 -9.63 -0.03 2.58
C LYS A 292 -8.94 1.24 2.15
N ASP A 293 -9.63 2.08 1.40
CA ASP A 293 -9.11 3.33 0.80
C ASP A 293 -8.52 3.16 -0.61
N GLY A 294 -8.87 2.05 -1.27
CA GLY A 294 -8.44 1.75 -2.63
C GLY A 294 -8.74 2.85 -3.66
N LYS A 295 -9.78 3.66 -3.48
CA LYS A 295 -10.06 4.78 -4.41
C LYS A 295 -9.09 5.95 -4.30
N SER A 296 -8.42 6.09 -3.16
CA SER A 296 -7.39 7.11 -2.92
C SER A 296 -5.97 6.56 -3.01
N THR A 297 -5.81 5.24 -3.05
CA THR A 297 -4.49 4.63 -3.14
C THR A 297 -3.92 4.79 -4.54
N ASN A 298 -2.64 5.12 -4.59
CA ASN A 298 -1.88 5.23 -5.83
C ASN A 298 -1.12 3.92 -6.13
N GLY A 299 -1.20 2.96 -5.24
CA GLY A 299 -0.27 1.86 -5.19
C GLY A 299 0.28 1.73 -3.79
N TRP A 300 0.97 0.64 -3.55
CA TRP A 300 1.54 0.34 -2.26
C TRP A 300 2.70 -0.63 -2.44
N ARG A 301 3.53 -0.72 -1.42
CA ARG A 301 4.54 -1.74 -1.30
C ARG A 301 4.19 -2.69 -0.16
N ILE A 302 4.36 -3.99 -0.40
CA ILE A 302 4.29 -5.02 0.62
C ILE A 302 5.71 -5.52 0.85
N GLY A 303 6.19 -5.34 2.07
CA GLY A 303 7.52 -5.78 2.45
C GLY A 303 7.62 -7.27 2.66
N GLY A 304 8.68 -7.85 2.12
CA GLY A 304 9.17 -9.14 2.57
C GLY A 304 9.83 -9.02 3.94
N LYS A 305 9.60 -10.02 4.80
CA LYS A 305 10.37 -10.20 6.04
C LYS A 305 11.59 -11.06 5.76
N ASP A 306 12.69 -10.81 6.46
CA ASP A 306 13.90 -11.64 6.47
C ASP A 306 14.51 -11.86 5.07
N GLY A 307 14.50 -10.83 4.23
CA GLY A 307 14.98 -10.92 2.84
C GLY A 307 14.08 -11.71 1.89
N SER A 308 12.84 -12.02 2.30
CA SER A 308 11.79 -12.51 1.39
C SER A 308 11.53 -11.50 0.27
N PRO A 309 11.01 -11.95 -0.88
CA PRO A 309 10.59 -11.03 -1.91
C PRO A 309 9.57 -10.01 -1.37
N SER A 310 9.65 -8.78 -1.85
CA SER A 310 8.66 -7.73 -1.70
C SER A 310 7.76 -7.65 -2.94
N ALA A 311 6.69 -6.88 -2.84
CA ALA A 311 5.80 -6.55 -3.96
C ALA A 311 5.58 -5.03 -4.03
N ILE A 312 5.61 -4.48 -5.23
CA ILE A 312 5.21 -3.10 -5.54
C ILE A 312 3.97 -3.17 -6.42
N ALA A 313 2.90 -2.50 -6.01
CA ALA A 313 1.66 -2.41 -6.76
C ALA A 313 1.44 -0.99 -7.26
N VAL A 314 1.08 -0.83 -8.53
CA VAL A 314 0.70 0.47 -9.13
C VAL A 314 -0.73 0.39 -9.62
N VAL A 315 -1.61 1.23 -9.07
CA VAL A 315 -3.02 1.30 -9.47
C VAL A 315 -3.17 2.01 -10.80
N ASN A 316 -3.87 1.38 -11.75
CA ASN A 316 -4.21 1.95 -13.06
C ASN A 316 -3.04 2.73 -13.72
N PRO A 317 -1.88 2.08 -13.93
CA PRO A 317 -0.63 2.76 -14.30
C PRO A 317 -0.75 3.66 -15.54
N ARG A 318 -1.58 3.29 -16.52
CA ARG A 318 -1.82 4.14 -17.71
C ARG A 318 -2.44 5.48 -17.39
N ASP A 319 -3.35 5.52 -16.41
CA ASP A 319 -4.10 6.74 -16.05
C ASP A 319 -3.17 7.76 -15.35
N LYS A 320 -2.00 7.33 -14.88
CA LYS A 320 -1.01 8.14 -14.15
C LYS A 320 0.05 8.76 -15.05
N GLY A 321 0.31 8.14 -16.20
CA GLY A 321 1.41 8.49 -17.07
C GLY A 321 2.79 8.07 -16.52
N LYS A 322 3.79 8.18 -17.40
CA LYS A 322 5.11 7.59 -17.21
C LYS A 322 5.92 8.19 -16.07
N GLU A 323 5.92 9.52 -15.92
CA GLU A 323 6.73 10.17 -14.88
C GLU A 323 6.26 9.79 -13.48
N SER A 324 4.93 9.70 -13.28
CA SER A 324 4.38 9.23 -12.01
C SER A 324 4.79 7.79 -11.70
N ILE A 325 4.82 6.90 -12.72
CA ILE A 325 5.33 5.54 -12.55
C ILE A 325 6.80 5.58 -12.12
N TRP A 326 7.65 6.31 -12.83
CA TRP A 326 9.09 6.39 -12.52
C TRP A 326 9.35 6.95 -11.12
N GLU A 327 8.56 7.93 -10.70
CA GLU A 327 8.57 8.46 -9.35
C GLU A 327 8.20 7.38 -8.33
N THR A 328 7.14 6.61 -8.57
CA THR A 328 6.79 5.45 -7.75
C THR A 328 7.91 4.41 -7.71
N LEU A 329 8.55 4.07 -8.85
CA LEU A 329 9.63 3.08 -8.85
C LEU A 329 10.83 3.54 -8.00
N ARG A 330 11.26 4.80 -8.14
CA ARG A 330 12.33 5.37 -7.32
C ARG A 330 11.98 5.34 -5.83
N HIS A 331 10.74 5.68 -5.50
CA HIS A 331 10.25 5.74 -4.12
C HIS A 331 10.14 4.34 -3.49
N GLU A 332 9.39 3.44 -4.11
CA GLU A 332 9.08 2.13 -3.54
C GLU A 332 10.30 1.19 -3.49
N VAL A 333 11.22 1.29 -4.45
CA VAL A 333 12.48 0.54 -4.39
C VAL A 333 13.39 1.06 -3.27
N GLN A 334 13.27 2.32 -2.85
CA GLN A 334 14.00 2.80 -1.67
C GLN A 334 13.59 2.05 -0.41
N HIS A 335 12.28 1.82 -0.26
CA HIS A 335 11.76 1.05 0.88
C HIS A 335 12.34 -0.37 0.92
N ASP A 336 12.57 -0.97 -0.25
CA ASP A 336 13.21 -2.28 -0.36
C ASP A 336 14.73 -2.23 -0.16
N SER A 337 15.39 -1.19 -0.65
CA SER A 337 16.84 -1.05 -0.57
C SER A 337 17.31 -0.75 0.87
N ASP A 338 16.48 -0.07 1.65
CA ASP A 338 16.77 0.27 3.04
C ASP A 338 16.49 -0.87 4.04
N ARG A 339 15.63 -1.85 3.69
CA ARG A 339 15.31 -3.05 4.52
C ARG A 339 14.89 -2.73 5.96
N HIS A 340 13.93 -1.83 6.09
CA HIS A 340 13.54 -1.17 7.34
C HIS A 340 13.17 -2.05 8.52
N GLU A 341 12.75 -3.29 8.32
CA GLU A 341 12.27 -4.16 9.41
C GLU A 341 13.31 -5.14 9.96
N ASP A 342 14.44 -5.38 9.27
CA ASP A 342 15.34 -6.50 9.62
C ASP A 342 16.75 -6.05 10.06
N ARG A 343 17.29 -4.96 9.50
CA ARG A 343 18.70 -4.57 9.72
C ARG A 343 18.94 -3.84 11.04
N ASP A 344 18.28 -2.70 11.24
CA ASP A 344 18.46 -1.88 12.45
C ASP A 344 17.67 -2.40 13.64
N SER A 345 16.55 -3.08 13.38
CA SER A 345 15.73 -3.67 14.42
C SER A 345 16.49 -4.80 15.10
N SER A 346 17.20 -5.67 14.37
CA SER A 346 17.96 -6.76 14.98
C SER A 346 19.13 -6.24 15.80
N GLU A 347 19.88 -5.23 15.33
CA GLU A 347 20.96 -4.59 16.09
C GLU A 347 20.43 -3.88 17.35
N LYS A 348 19.35 -3.09 17.24
CA LYS A 348 18.73 -2.41 18.38
C LYS A 348 17.94 -3.33 19.30
N ILE A 349 17.39 -4.43 18.80
CA ILE A 349 16.80 -5.49 19.62
C ILE A 349 17.93 -6.19 20.35
N TYR A 350 19.08 -6.46 19.72
CA TYR A 350 20.23 -7.04 20.40
C TYR A 350 20.80 -6.09 21.48
N GLU A 351 20.95 -4.80 21.17
CA GLU A 351 21.36 -3.76 22.12
C GLU A 351 20.30 -3.56 23.23
N ALA A 352 19.01 -3.55 22.90
CA ALA A 352 17.94 -3.44 23.88
C ALA A 352 17.79 -4.72 24.72
N TYR A 353 18.09 -5.91 24.19
CA TYR A 353 18.18 -7.14 24.97
C TYR A 353 19.40 -7.11 25.89
N HIS A 354 20.52 -6.55 25.44
CA HIS A 354 21.72 -6.37 26.28
C HIS A 354 21.52 -5.29 27.36
N GLU A 355 20.86 -4.19 27.04
CA GLU A 355 20.46 -3.15 27.99
C GLU A 355 19.31 -3.63 28.89
N GLN A 356 18.42 -4.53 28.44
CA GLN A 356 17.39 -5.15 29.28
C GLN A 356 17.94 -6.25 30.19
N ASP A 357 19.03 -6.92 29.83
CA ASP A 357 19.74 -7.80 30.78
C ASP A 357 20.42 -6.98 31.90
N GLU A 358 20.83 -5.73 31.61
CA GLU A 358 21.22 -4.74 32.63
C GLU A 358 20.01 -4.09 33.35
N ALA A 359 18.84 -4.06 32.69
CA ALA A 359 17.62 -3.39 33.16
C ALA A 359 16.41 -4.34 33.33
N LYS A 360 16.58 -5.51 33.95
CA LYS A 360 15.47 -6.36 34.44
C LYS A 360 14.68 -5.65 35.56
N LYS A 361 13.90 -4.64 35.18
CA LYS A 361 12.64 -4.22 35.84
C LYS A 361 11.52 -4.56 34.88
N ILE A 362 11.00 -5.78 35.01
CA ILE A 362 9.81 -6.22 34.29
C ILE A 362 8.62 -5.37 34.78
N GLU A 363 7.87 -4.77 33.84
CA GLU A 363 6.57 -4.12 34.09
C GLU A 363 5.48 -5.16 34.40
N GLY A 364 5.60 -5.82 35.53
CA GLY A 364 4.46 -6.23 36.35
C GLY A 364 4.74 -5.63 37.71
N THR A 365 3.90 -4.70 38.18
CA THR A 365 4.08 -3.83 39.37
C THR A 365 5.13 -4.37 40.35
N TRP A 366 6.40 -4.11 40.04
CA TRP A 366 7.52 -4.63 40.81
C TRP A 366 7.52 -3.82 42.10
N ASN A 367 7.19 -4.48 43.21
CA ASN A 367 7.22 -3.80 44.49
C ASN A 367 8.68 -3.77 44.97
N GLU A 368 9.36 -2.65 44.72
CA GLU A 368 10.76 -2.42 45.08
C GLU A 368 11.07 -2.68 46.55
N SER A 369 10.09 -2.56 47.45
CA SER A 369 10.29 -2.81 48.89
C SER A 369 10.29 -4.29 49.27
N THR A 370 9.83 -5.18 48.38
CA THR A 370 9.64 -6.62 48.67
C THR A 370 10.29 -7.56 47.65
N GLY A 371 10.60 -7.09 46.45
CA GLY A 371 11.13 -7.92 45.37
C GLY A 371 10.12 -8.89 44.76
N GLU A 372 8.82 -8.63 44.94
CA GLU A 372 7.73 -9.48 44.43
C GLU A 372 7.09 -8.90 43.15
N VAL A 373 6.70 -9.79 42.22
CA VAL A 373 5.88 -9.46 41.03
C VAL A 373 4.43 -9.80 41.34
N ASP A 374 3.51 -8.85 41.15
CA ASP A 374 2.07 -9.07 41.36
C ASP A 374 1.45 -9.87 40.20
N ILE A 375 1.35 -11.18 40.37
CA ILE A 375 0.79 -12.14 39.41
C ILE A 375 -0.74 -12.20 39.49
N ASP A 376 -1.35 -11.67 40.55
CA ASP A 376 -2.78 -11.83 40.83
C ASP A 376 -3.66 -11.13 39.79
N GLY A 377 -3.20 -9.98 39.26
CA GLY A 377 -3.88 -9.28 38.17
C GLY A 377 -3.93 -10.10 36.88
N TYR A 378 -2.88 -10.84 36.57
CA TYR A 378 -2.82 -11.67 35.37
C TYR A 378 -3.66 -12.95 35.52
N LEU A 379 -3.56 -13.64 36.66
CA LEU A 379 -4.36 -14.84 36.94
C LEU A 379 -5.87 -14.53 36.95
N SER A 380 -6.25 -13.37 37.51
CA SER A 380 -7.64 -12.89 37.49
C SER A 380 -8.15 -12.67 36.07
N SER A 381 -7.30 -12.21 35.14
CA SER A 381 -7.69 -12.02 33.73
C SER A 381 -7.95 -13.33 32.98
N LEU A 382 -7.39 -14.44 33.47
CA LEU A 382 -7.64 -15.79 32.97
C LEU A 382 -8.82 -16.49 33.67
N GLY A 383 -9.54 -15.78 34.56
CA GLY A 383 -10.62 -16.35 35.36
C GLY A 383 -10.12 -17.33 36.43
N ILE A 384 -8.86 -17.20 36.87
CA ILE A 384 -8.28 -18.01 37.94
C ILE A 384 -8.11 -17.10 39.15
N GLY A 385 -8.92 -17.30 40.18
CA GLY A 385 -8.76 -16.53 41.42
C GLY A 385 -7.45 -16.90 42.09
N SER A 386 -6.58 -15.94 42.41
CA SER A 386 -5.33 -16.20 43.15
C SER A 386 -5.59 -16.89 44.50
N LYS A 387 -6.74 -16.61 45.12
CA LYS A 387 -7.25 -17.30 46.32
C LYS A 387 -7.58 -18.77 46.09
N GLU A 388 -7.93 -19.18 44.87
CA GLU A 388 -8.26 -20.58 44.56
C GLU A 388 -6.99 -21.43 44.47
N ILE A 389 -5.86 -20.90 44.00
CA ILE A 389 -4.64 -21.71 43.80
C ILE A 389 -3.90 -21.99 45.11
N GLY A 390 -4.11 -21.19 46.17
CA GLY A 390 -3.53 -21.41 47.50
C GLY A 390 -1.99 -21.29 47.58
N VAL A 391 -1.33 -20.91 46.48
CA VAL A 391 0.13 -20.81 46.37
C VAL A 391 0.50 -19.37 46.04
N LYS A 392 1.19 -18.70 46.97
CA LYS A 392 1.98 -17.51 46.64
C LYS A 392 3.19 -17.96 45.81
N LEU A 393 3.18 -17.66 44.52
CA LEU A 393 4.37 -17.82 43.67
C LEU A 393 5.34 -16.69 43.99
N GLN A 394 6.36 -16.98 44.80
CA GLN A 394 7.53 -16.10 44.92
C GLN A 394 8.50 -16.45 43.79
N ILE A 395 8.62 -15.54 42.82
CA ILE A 395 9.67 -15.61 41.81
C ILE A 395 10.82 -14.76 42.33
N THR A 396 11.87 -15.39 42.86
CA THR A 396 13.11 -14.70 43.20
C THR A 396 13.97 -14.64 41.95
N MET A 397 14.23 -13.42 41.45
CA MET A 397 15.16 -13.21 40.35
C MET A 397 16.60 -13.32 40.89
N THR A 398 17.25 -14.43 40.61
CA THR A 398 18.71 -14.59 40.76
C THR A 398 19.37 -14.47 39.38
N ASP A 399 20.71 -14.33 39.34
CA ASP A 399 21.46 -14.30 38.07
C ASP A 399 21.38 -15.64 37.29
N ASP A 400 20.84 -16.69 37.89
CA ASP A 400 20.53 -17.98 37.26
C ASP A 400 19.13 -18.02 36.60
N PRO A 401 18.93 -18.81 35.53
CA PRO A 401 17.63 -18.93 34.86
C PRO A 401 16.51 -19.34 35.83
N VAL A 402 15.37 -18.65 35.74
CA VAL A 402 14.19 -18.91 36.58
C VAL A 402 13.66 -20.32 36.30
N PHE A 403 13.95 -21.27 37.18
CA PHE A 403 13.32 -22.57 37.19
C PHE A 403 11.98 -22.49 37.92
N LEU A 404 10.88 -22.47 37.17
CA LEU A 404 9.57 -22.73 37.76
C LEU A 404 9.53 -24.19 38.20
N ASN A 405 9.35 -24.44 39.50
CA ASN A 405 9.22 -25.80 40.02
C ASN A 405 7.84 -26.36 39.64
N LEU A 406 7.72 -26.84 38.40
CA LEU A 406 6.54 -27.44 37.77
C LEU A 406 5.78 -28.44 38.67
N PRO A 407 6.44 -29.33 39.43
CA PRO A 407 5.78 -30.19 40.41
C PRO A 407 4.92 -29.45 41.44
N ILE A 408 5.37 -28.29 41.93
CA ILE A 408 4.64 -27.50 42.92
C ILE A 408 3.41 -26.85 42.27
N PHE A 409 3.56 -26.31 41.06
CA PHE A 409 2.47 -25.67 40.32
C PHE A 409 1.38 -26.68 39.91
N ASN A 410 1.79 -27.83 39.37
CA ASN A 410 0.87 -28.91 39.01
C ASN A 410 0.23 -29.55 40.26
N GLY A 411 0.95 -29.62 41.38
CA GLY A 411 0.38 -30.01 42.67
C GLY A 411 -0.76 -29.10 43.12
N ALA A 412 -0.61 -27.78 42.97
CA ALA A 412 -1.63 -26.80 43.32
C ALA A 412 -2.85 -26.84 42.38
N LEU A 413 -2.64 -27.04 41.08
CA LEU A 413 -3.75 -27.23 40.12
C LEU A 413 -4.57 -28.48 40.46
N LYS A 414 -3.89 -29.58 40.79
CA LYS A 414 -4.52 -30.86 41.16
C LYS A 414 -5.32 -30.79 42.45
N GLN A 415 -4.81 -30.07 43.46
CA GLN A 415 -5.54 -29.82 44.71
C GLN A 415 -6.84 -29.03 44.51
N ASN A 416 -6.94 -28.28 43.40
CA ASN A 416 -8.11 -27.49 43.02
C ASN A 416 -8.94 -28.12 41.90
N GLY A 417 -8.75 -29.42 41.63
CA GLY A 417 -9.55 -30.16 40.65
C GLY A 417 -9.30 -29.76 39.19
N LYS A 418 -8.19 -29.07 38.90
CA LYS A 418 -7.78 -28.73 37.52
C LYS A 418 -6.79 -29.76 36.99
N SER A 419 -6.83 -30.02 35.69
CA SER A 419 -5.90 -30.91 35.00
C SER A 419 -4.47 -30.35 35.04
N GLU A 420 -3.49 -31.22 35.21
CA GLU A 420 -2.07 -30.87 35.12
C GLU A 420 -1.78 -30.22 33.76
N LEU A 421 -1.01 -29.13 33.76
CA LEU A 421 -0.53 -28.53 32.52
C LEU A 421 0.81 -29.17 32.17
N ASP A 422 0.98 -29.58 30.92
CA ASP A 422 2.30 -29.96 30.43
C ASP A 422 3.22 -28.73 30.35
N GLU A 423 4.52 -28.98 30.41
CA GLU A 423 5.56 -27.96 30.41
C GLU A 423 5.48 -27.03 29.18
N LYS A 424 5.11 -27.57 28.02
CA LYS A 424 4.98 -26.80 26.78
C LYS A 424 3.81 -25.82 26.84
N THR A 425 2.69 -26.24 27.41
CA THR A 425 1.48 -25.44 27.58
C THR A 425 1.69 -24.35 28.62
N LEU A 426 2.34 -24.69 29.75
CA LEU A 426 2.69 -23.71 30.79
C LEU A 426 3.68 -22.67 30.28
N THR A 427 4.73 -23.10 29.58
CA THR A 427 5.68 -22.19 28.90
C THR A 427 4.97 -21.33 27.85
N GLY A 428 4.01 -21.88 27.11
CA GLY A 428 3.17 -21.11 26.19
C GLY A 428 2.35 -20.03 26.88
N TYR A 429 1.74 -20.32 28.04
CA TYR A 429 1.01 -19.33 28.84
C TYR A 429 1.93 -18.29 29.47
N LEU A 430 3.08 -18.69 30.02
CA LEU A 430 4.09 -17.77 30.56
C LEU A 430 4.64 -16.85 29.48
N MET A 431 5.02 -17.40 28.32
CA MET A 431 5.46 -16.59 27.19
C MET A 431 4.35 -15.66 26.70
N LYS A 432 3.08 -16.06 26.75
CA LYS A 432 1.94 -15.19 26.42
C LYS A 432 1.60 -14.15 27.51
N ALA A 433 1.92 -14.43 28.76
CA ALA A 433 1.76 -13.53 29.91
C ALA A 433 2.84 -12.46 29.96
N LEU A 434 4.07 -12.89 29.66
CA LEU A 434 5.28 -12.08 29.58
C LEU A 434 5.37 -11.35 28.23
N SER A 435 4.72 -11.87 27.19
CA SER A 435 4.47 -11.13 25.96
C SER A 435 3.45 -10.03 26.26
N PRO A 436 3.75 -8.76 25.92
CA PRO A 436 2.76 -7.71 26.03
C PRO A 436 1.48 -8.09 25.25
N PRO A 437 0.28 -7.76 25.75
CA PRO A 437 -0.98 -8.24 25.19
C PRO A 437 -1.09 -7.91 23.71
N SER A 438 -1.16 -8.95 22.88
CA SER A 438 -1.17 -8.90 21.41
C SER A 438 -2.52 -8.42 20.82
N GLY A 439 -3.25 -7.57 21.56
CA GLY A 439 -4.63 -7.17 21.26
C GLY A 439 -4.86 -5.67 21.03
N SER A 440 -3.83 -4.82 21.09
CA SER A 440 -3.96 -3.41 20.69
C SER A 440 -3.12 -3.16 19.44
N GLY A 441 -3.76 -2.85 18.32
CA GLY A 441 -3.12 -2.45 17.06
C GLY A 441 -2.34 -1.12 17.12
N ASP A 442 -1.79 -0.74 18.28
CA ASP A 442 -1.25 0.60 18.55
C ASP A 442 0.12 0.64 19.26
N LYS A 443 0.72 -0.50 19.64
CA LYS A 443 2.07 -0.49 20.21
C LYS A 443 3.16 -0.55 19.14
N VAL A 444 3.02 0.26 18.09
CA VAL A 444 4.18 0.64 17.29
C VAL A 444 5.12 1.40 18.21
N THR A 445 6.30 0.86 18.49
CA THR A 445 7.26 1.47 19.43
C THR A 445 7.73 2.82 18.91
N PHE A 446 8.33 3.63 19.80
CA PHE A 446 8.97 4.89 19.38
C PHE A 446 9.96 4.65 18.23
N GLU A 447 10.76 3.59 18.32
CA GLU A 447 11.78 3.21 17.34
C GLU A 447 11.15 2.84 16.00
N GLN A 448 10.06 2.07 16.00
CA GLN A 448 9.35 1.70 14.78
C GLN A 448 8.71 2.92 14.10
N ARG A 449 8.09 3.83 14.87
CA ARG A 449 7.53 5.07 14.30
C ARG A 449 8.63 5.94 13.72
N LEU A 450 9.73 6.12 14.46
CA LEU A 450 10.84 6.96 14.03
C LEU A 450 11.46 6.38 12.78
N GLN A 451 11.62 5.06 12.73
CA GLN A 451 12.14 4.43 11.54
C GLN A 451 11.19 4.57 10.36
N GLY A 452 9.87 4.40 10.54
CA GLY A 452 8.88 4.70 9.50
C GLY A 452 9.02 6.13 8.97
N TYR A 453 9.23 7.13 9.85
CA TYR A 453 9.49 8.50 9.41
C TYR A 453 10.77 8.62 8.58
N LYS A 454 11.91 8.10 9.11
CA LYS A 454 13.21 8.22 8.44
C LYS A 454 13.19 7.55 7.06
N THR A 455 12.50 6.42 6.96
CA THR A 455 12.25 5.67 5.73
C THR A 455 11.61 6.53 4.65
N GLU A 456 10.44 7.09 4.95
CA GLU A 456 9.74 7.95 4.02
C GLU A 456 10.57 9.20 3.71
N TYR A 457 11.22 9.78 4.72
CA TYR A 457 12.07 10.94 4.55
C TYR A 457 13.20 10.67 3.54
N ARG A 458 13.85 9.50 3.59
CA ARG A 458 14.87 9.09 2.60
C ARG A 458 14.28 8.96 1.21
N ALA A 459 13.17 8.22 1.09
CA ALA A 459 12.52 7.98 -0.18
C ALA A 459 12.19 9.30 -0.90
N TYR A 460 11.57 10.25 -0.17
CA TYR A 460 11.25 11.60 -0.68
C TYR A 460 12.47 12.50 -0.86
N SER A 461 13.45 12.45 0.03
CA SER A 461 14.66 13.29 -0.06
C SER A 461 15.48 12.96 -1.31
N TYR A 462 15.52 11.69 -1.70
CA TYR A 462 16.20 11.21 -2.91
C TYR A 462 15.31 11.21 -4.15
N GLN A 463 13.99 11.44 -4.03
CA GLN A 463 13.02 11.29 -5.13
C GLN A 463 13.33 12.18 -6.33
N ALA A 464 14.17 13.20 -6.13
CA ALA A 464 14.50 14.23 -7.10
C ALA A 464 13.27 14.88 -7.72
N ALA A 465 12.13 14.81 -7.02
CA ALA A 465 10.93 15.50 -7.45
C ALA A 465 11.26 16.99 -7.43
N LYS A 466 11.00 17.68 -8.56
CA LYS A 466 11.22 19.13 -8.71
C LYS A 466 10.74 19.91 -7.48
N LYS A 467 9.62 19.49 -6.91
CA LYS A 467 9.00 20.05 -5.69
C LYS A 467 9.96 20.15 -4.50
N TYR A 468 10.89 19.20 -4.32
CA TYR A 468 11.80 19.17 -3.16
C TYR A 468 13.21 19.65 -3.49
N ASP A 469 13.71 19.38 -4.68
CA ASP A 469 15.08 19.75 -5.07
C ASP A 469 15.24 21.24 -5.37
N GLU A 470 14.15 21.91 -5.75
CA GLU A 470 14.13 23.37 -5.92
C GLU A 470 14.10 24.11 -4.56
N LEU A 471 13.86 23.39 -3.45
CA LEU A 471 13.83 23.99 -2.12
C LEU A 471 15.25 24.07 -1.54
N PRO A 472 15.70 25.26 -1.08
CA PRO A 472 17.03 25.41 -0.51
C PRO A 472 17.20 24.54 0.74
N ASN A 473 18.27 23.76 0.76
CA ASN A 473 18.62 22.92 1.91
C ASN A 473 19.36 23.73 3.01
N ASP A 474 19.99 24.85 2.62
CA ASP A 474 20.98 25.55 3.43
C ASP A 474 20.37 26.69 4.26
N SER A 475 19.16 27.11 3.90
CA SER A 475 18.39 28.12 4.62
C SER A 475 17.66 27.45 5.78
N LEU A 476 18.33 27.33 6.93
CA LEU A 476 17.65 27.19 8.23
C LEU A 476 16.84 28.46 8.46
N SER A 477 15.65 28.52 7.87
CA SER A 477 14.66 29.51 8.27
C SER A 477 14.18 29.11 9.66
N ASN A 478 13.95 30.09 10.55
CA ASN A 478 13.22 29.90 11.82
C ASN A 478 11.73 29.55 11.53
N LYS A 479 11.49 28.56 10.66
CA LYS A 479 10.17 28.06 10.33
C LYS A 479 9.80 27.03 11.38
N ILE A 480 8.74 27.32 12.10
CA ILE A 480 8.09 26.39 12.99
C ILE A 480 7.61 25.22 12.12
N LEU A 481 7.92 23.97 12.49
CA LEU A 481 7.16 22.81 12.01
C LEU A 481 5.73 22.95 12.55
N LYS A 482 4.92 23.75 11.85
CA LYS A 482 3.57 24.09 12.27
C LYS A 482 2.67 22.89 11.99
N THR A 483 2.46 22.07 13.01
CA THR A 483 1.24 21.27 13.08
C THR A 483 0.23 22.05 13.91
N GLU A 484 -1.05 22.05 13.56
CA GLU A 484 -2.15 22.80 14.22
C GLU A 484 -2.24 22.63 15.76
N ALA A 485 -1.47 21.69 16.33
CA ALA A 485 -1.48 21.31 17.73
C ALA A 485 -0.42 22.00 18.62
N ASP A 486 0.43 22.92 18.14
CA ASP A 486 1.49 23.48 19.01
C ASP A 486 2.10 24.84 18.61
N ASP A 487 2.14 25.78 19.57
CA ASP A 487 2.67 27.16 19.41
C ASP A 487 4.08 27.39 20.01
N SER A 488 4.74 26.41 20.66
CA SER A 488 5.88 26.72 21.54
C SER A 488 7.26 26.10 21.23
N ALA A 489 7.38 25.18 20.26
CA ALA A 489 8.69 24.61 19.90
C ALA A 489 9.14 25.10 18.52
N MET A 490 10.00 26.13 18.49
CA MET A 490 10.67 26.54 17.26
C MET A 490 11.80 25.55 16.96
N PHE A 491 11.60 24.72 15.94
CA PHE A 491 12.66 23.87 15.40
C PHE A 491 13.28 24.54 14.18
N ASN A 492 14.61 24.60 14.10
CA ASN A 492 15.30 25.09 12.92
C ASN A 492 15.41 23.96 11.90
N VAL A 493 14.53 23.93 10.89
CA VAL A 493 14.54 22.94 9.79
C VAL A 493 14.74 23.64 8.45
N SER A 494 15.30 22.93 7.47
CA SER A 494 15.41 23.45 6.10
C SER A 494 14.03 23.47 5.42
N SER A 495 13.87 24.25 4.35
CA SER A 495 12.60 24.27 3.60
C SER A 495 12.31 22.91 2.94
N LYS A 496 13.35 22.20 2.48
CA LYS A 496 13.22 20.83 1.98
C LYS A 496 12.73 19.88 3.08
N GLN A 497 13.35 19.90 4.26
CA GLN A 497 12.95 19.04 5.38
C GLN A 497 11.51 19.29 5.82
N GLN A 498 11.09 20.56 5.89
CA GLN A 498 9.71 20.91 6.25
C GLN A 498 8.70 20.36 5.23
N ALA A 499 8.92 20.59 3.94
CA ALA A 499 7.99 20.14 2.90
C ALA A 499 7.86 18.62 2.83
N ILE A 500 8.96 17.89 3.07
CA ILE A 500 8.93 16.42 3.18
C ILE A 500 8.20 16.01 4.46
N PHE A 501 8.49 16.64 5.60
CA PHE A 501 7.81 16.34 6.86
C PHE A 501 6.29 16.53 6.77
N GLU A 502 5.83 17.65 6.21
CA GLU A 502 4.38 17.93 6.04
C GLU A 502 3.71 16.85 5.20
N HIS A 503 4.34 16.45 4.09
CA HIS A 503 3.85 15.39 3.23
C HIS A 503 3.75 14.04 3.97
N ILE A 504 4.80 13.65 4.70
CA ILE A 504 4.80 12.41 5.49
C ILE A 504 3.77 12.48 6.63
N TYR A 505 3.67 13.63 7.28
CA TYR A 505 2.72 13.85 8.37
C TYR A 505 1.28 13.73 7.88
N GLU A 506 0.95 14.19 6.68
CA GLU A 506 -0.40 14.07 6.12
C GLU A 506 -0.72 12.64 5.68
N GLY A 507 0.24 11.94 5.09
CA GLY A 507 0.04 10.62 4.49
C GLY A 507 0.15 9.43 5.45
N TYR A 508 0.91 9.54 6.54
CA TYR A 508 1.37 8.35 7.26
C TYR A 508 1.07 8.36 8.78
N ASP A 509 0.33 7.35 9.23
CA ASP A 509 -0.14 7.24 10.62
C ASP A 509 0.99 7.05 11.64
N HIS A 510 2.10 6.40 11.26
CA HIS A 510 3.25 6.24 12.16
C HIS A 510 3.87 7.61 12.53
N THR A 511 3.89 8.56 11.59
CA THR A 511 4.42 9.90 11.82
C THR A 511 3.43 10.75 12.60
N LYS A 512 2.13 10.71 12.24
CA LYS A 512 1.06 11.37 13.03
C LYS A 512 1.08 10.91 14.48
N SER A 513 1.03 9.60 14.70
CA SER A 513 1.02 9.00 16.04
C SER A 513 2.31 9.26 16.82
N GLY A 514 3.48 9.25 16.15
CA GLY A 514 4.77 9.58 16.76
C GLY A 514 4.88 11.06 17.16
N TRP A 515 4.37 11.95 16.33
CA TRP A 515 4.41 13.40 16.55
C TRP A 515 3.45 13.88 17.65
N GLY A 516 2.37 13.13 17.90
CA GLY A 516 1.33 13.44 18.89
C GLY A 516 -0.02 13.82 18.27
N GLY A 517 -0.35 13.29 17.10
CA GLY A 517 -1.53 13.62 16.31
C GLY A 517 -2.87 13.35 17.02
N HIS A 518 -3.80 14.28 16.81
CA HIS A 518 -5.24 14.37 17.16
C HIS A 518 -5.73 14.04 18.57
N ASN A 519 -5.07 13.18 19.31
CA ASN A 519 -5.52 12.80 20.64
C ASN A 519 -4.89 13.74 21.66
N LYS A 520 -5.65 14.75 22.11
CA LYS A 520 -5.24 15.72 23.15
C LYS A 520 -4.71 15.05 24.44
N HIS A 521 -4.97 13.75 24.61
CA HIS A 521 -4.54 12.94 25.74
C HIS A 521 -3.20 12.23 25.55
N ILE A 522 -2.69 12.08 24.31
CA ILE A 522 -1.33 11.60 24.09
C ILE A 522 -0.40 12.77 24.36
N LYS A 523 0.24 12.75 25.54
CA LYS A 523 1.32 13.68 25.86
C LYS A 523 2.29 13.67 24.69
N LYS A 524 2.62 14.87 24.19
CA LYS A 524 3.63 15.10 23.15
C LYS A 524 4.81 14.17 23.39
N ASN A 525 5.34 13.55 22.34
CA ASN A 525 6.54 12.73 22.43
C ASN A 525 7.77 13.60 22.05
N PRO A 526 8.37 14.33 23.01
CA PRO A 526 9.49 15.23 22.71
C PRO A 526 10.68 14.48 22.12
N LYS A 527 10.90 13.22 22.51
CA LYS A 527 11.95 12.37 21.95
C LYS A 527 11.75 12.21 20.44
N PHE A 528 10.54 11.92 19.98
CA PHE A 528 10.25 11.69 18.55
C PHE A 528 10.48 12.95 17.73
N ARG A 529 9.94 14.07 18.20
CA ARG A 529 10.10 15.36 17.52
C ARG A 529 11.57 15.77 17.41
N ASN A 530 12.34 15.58 18.48
CA ASN A 530 13.76 15.88 18.49
C ASN A 530 14.52 15.03 17.47
N GLU A 531 14.23 13.72 17.38
CA GLU A 531 14.90 12.84 16.41
C GLU A 531 14.51 13.14 14.96
N VAL A 532 13.23 13.43 14.69
CA VAL A 532 12.78 13.91 13.36
C VAL A 532 13.55 15.16 12.94
N VAL A 533 13.68 16.14 13.83
CA VAL A 533 14.36 17.41 13.54
C VAL A 533 15.87 17.22 13.34
N LYS A 534 16.50 16.28 14.05
CA LYS A 534 17.91 15.91 13.87
C LYS A 534 18.15 15.16 12.56
N TYR A 535 17.16 14.41 12.07
CA TYR A 535 17.29 13.63 10.84
C TYR A 535 17.14 14.49 9.59
N ARG A 536 18.25 15.13 9.18
CA ARG A 536 18.30 16.09 8.05
C ARG A 536 19.03 15.55 6.84
N ASP A 537 20.07 14.77 7.09
CA ASP A 537 20.94 14.24 6.06
C ASP A 537 20.83 12.72 6.02
N PRO A 538 20.07 12.17 5.07
CA PRO A 538 19.93 10.73 4.95
C PRO A 538 21.23 10.01 4.57
N ASP A 539 22.19 10.71 3.94
CA ASP A 539 23.48 10.11 3.52
C ASP A 539 24.39 9.79 4.73
N SER A 540 24.13 10.43 5.89
CA SER A 540 24.91 10.24 7.12
C SER A 540 24.84 8.82 7.71
N GLU A 541 23.84 8.03 7.31
CA GLU A 541 23.62 6.67 7.82
C GLU A 541 24.05 5.57 6.81
N GLY A 542 24.54 5.94 5.61
CA GLY A 542 25.15 4.99 4.67
C GLY A 542 24.17 4.15 3.85
N PHE A 543 22.93 4.61 3.71
CA PHE A 543 21.91 3.93 2.92
C PHE A 543 22.22 3.92 1.43
N ASN A 544 21.63 2.97 0.72
CA ASN A 544 21.75 2.85 -0.73
C ASN A 544 20.88 3.89 -1.44
N LYS A 545 21.35 5.13 -1.50
CA LYS A 545 20.58 6.26 -2.07
C LYS A 545 20.25 6.12 -3.56
N TYR A 546 21.03 5.31 -4.28
CA TYR A 546 20.87 5.09 -5.71
C TYR A 546 20.02 3.87 -6.05
N ASN A 547 19.42 3.18 -5.07
CA ASN A 547 18.65 1.95 -5.30
C ASN A 547 19.42 0.87 -6.08
N SER A 548 20.76 0.84 -6.00
CA SER A 548 21.56 -0.12 -6.75
C SER A 548 21.40 -1.52 -6.18
N LEU A 549 20.99 -2.46 -7.01
CA LEU A 549 20.95 -3.88 -6.65
C LEU A 549 22.33 -4.37 -6.18
N HIS A 550 23.39 -3.98 -6.89
CA HIS A 550 24.77 -4.40 -6.63
C HIS A 550 25.32 -3.82 -5.33
N VAL A 551 25.02 -2.55 -5.03
CA VAL A 551 25.38 -1.93 -3.74
C VAL A 551 24.69 -2.67 -2.60
N ASN A 552 23.42 -3.03 -2.75
CA ASN A 552 22.72 -3.79 -1.71
C ASN A 552 23.28 -5.22 -1.55
N GLU A 553 23.63 -5.90 -2.65
CA GLU A 553 24.30 -7.21 -2.59
C GLU A 553 25.65 -7.12 -1.88
N PHE A 554 26.43 -6.06 -2.14
CA PHE A 554 27.65 -5.76 -1.39
C PHE A 554 27.35 -5.58 0.11
N TYR A 555 26.30 -4.85 0.47
CA TYR A 555 25.94 -4.63 1.88
C TYR A 555 25.58 -5.94 2.57
N GLU A 556 24.82 -6.81 1.90
CA GLU A 556 24.47 -8.11 2.49
C GLU A 556 25.65 -9.03 2.62
N ALA A 557 26.55 -9.01 1.64
CA ALA A 557 27.75 -9.82 1.72
C ALA A 557 28.66 -9.33 2.86
N LEU A 558 28.68 -8.02 3.11
CA LEU A 558 29.38 -7.43 4.25
C LEU A 558 28.70 -7.79 5.58
N ASP A 559 27.38 -7.67 5.68
CA ASP A 559 26.61 -8.03 6.87
C ASP A 559 26.74 -9.52 7.21
N ALA A 560 26.81 -10.39 6.19
CA ALA A 560 26.98 -11.83 6.34
C ALA A 560 28.34 -12.23 6.95
N LEU A 561 29.34 -11.34 6.94
CA LEU A 561 30.59 -11.55 7.67
C LEU A 561 30.43 -11.36 9.19
N GLY A 562 29.33 -10.74 9.63
CA GLY A 562 29.12 -10.32 11.02
C GLY A 562 29.86 -9.03 11.35
N MET A 563 29.38 -8.32 12.37
CA MET A 563 30.08 -7.15 12.91
C MET A 563 31.29 -7.59 13.72
N LYS A 564 32.30 -6.71 13.77
CA LYS A 564 33.41 -6.88 14.70
C LYS A 564 32.90 -6.90 16.13
N LYS A 565 33.35 -7.88 16.90
CA LYS A 565 33.24 -7.78 18.35
C LYS A 565 34.18 -6.67 18.83
N PRO A 566 33.72 -5.78 19.72
CA PRO A 566 34.62 -4.80 20.33
C PRO A 566 35.74 -5.55 21.05
N ALA A 567 36.95 -5.00 20.97
CA ALA A 567 38.10 -5.60 21.60
C ALA A 567 37.97 -5.60 23.13
N THR A 568 38.21 -6.74 23.78
CA THR A 568 38.26 -6.77 25.25
C THR A 568 39.46 -5.97 25.74
N SER A 569 39.40 -5.47 26.98
CA SER A 569 40.51 -4.73 27.60
C SER A 569 41.80 -5.55 27.61
N GLU A 570 41.70 -6.87 27.75
CA GLU A 570 42.84 -7.78 27.72
C GLU A 570 43.47 -7.88 26.33
N GLU A 571 42.65 -7.97 25.29
CA GLU A 571 43.12 -8.03 23.89
C GLU A 571 43.71 -6.69 23.44
N LEU A 572 43.12 -5.56 23.84
CA LEU A 572 43.71 -4.22 23.65
C LEU A 572 45.09 -4.12 24.32
N THR A 573 45.22 -4.66 25.54
CA THR A 573 46.49 -4.67 26.29
C THR A 573 47.53 -5.57 25.59
N LYS A 574 47.09 -6.69 25.01
CA LYS A 574 47.94 -7.61 24.26
C LYS A 574 48.18 -7.18 22.81
N LYS A 575 47.58 -6.08 22.35
CA LYS A 575 47.56 -5.63 20.95
C LYS A 575 47.13 -6.75 19.99
N ILE A 576 46.19 -7.58 20.42
CA ILE A 576 45.58 -8.62 19.60
C ILE A 576 44.50 -7.93 18.77
N ASP A 577 44.64 -7.99 17.45
CA ASP A 577 43.64 -7.48 16.51
C ASP A 577 42.53 -8.53 16.38
N ILE A 578 41.41 -8.34 17.08
CA ILE A 578 40.30 -9.32 17.11
C ILE A 578 39.29 -8.89 16.07
N ALA A 579 39.70 -9.02 14.83
CA ALA A 579 38.75 -9.01 13.74
C ALA A 579 37.92 -10.32 13.81
N PRO A 580 36.63 -10.31 13.44
CA PRO A 580 35.88 -11.52 13.14
C PRO A 580 36.49 -12.25 11.92
N VAL A 581 37.45 -11.62 11.21
CA VAL A 581 38.23 -12.20 10.10
C VAL A 581 39.73 -12.03 10.32
N ALA A 582 40.23 -12.26 11.55
CA ALA A 582 41.67 -12.22 11.85
C ALA A 582 42.41 -13.50 11.45
N THR A 583 41.87 -14.29 10.53
CA THR A 583 42.67 -15.34 9.88
C THR A 583 43.36 -14.72 8.68
N PRO A 584 44.70 -14.73 8.60
CA PRO A 584 45.40 -14.36 7.38
C PRO A 584 44.78 -15.13 6.21
N VAL A 585 44.29 -14.43 5.20
CA VAL A 585 43.71 -15.01 3.97
C VAL A 585 44.67 -16.04 3.34
N SER A 586 45.97 -15.94 3.64
CA SER A 586 47.04 -16.85 3.23
C SER A 586 47.20 -18.13 4.07
N THR A 587 46.50 -18.29 5.19
CA THR A 587 46.68 -19.43 6.12
C THR A 587 45.54 -20.44 6.14
N ILE A 588 44.52 -20.29 5.28
CA ILE A 588 43.54 -21.36 5.07
C ILE A 588 43.61 -21.86 3.62
N PRO A 589 44.52 -22.79 3.30
CA PRO A 589 44.47 -23.52 2.05
C PRO A 589 43.20 -24.39 2.03
N GLY A 590 42.18 -23.94 1.29
CA GLY A 590 40.93 -24.67 1.11
C GLY A 590 39.75 -24.29 2.01
N SER A 591 39.73 -23.13 2.69
CA SER A 591 38.47 -22.70 3.31
C SER A 591 37.48 -22.24 2.25
N GLU A 592 36.47 -23.06 2.07
CA GLU A 592 35.19 -22.73 1.46
C GLU A 592 34.41 -21.74 2.35
N ASP A 593 35.02 -20.65 2.82
CA ASP A 593 34.26 -19.62 3.55
C ASP A 593 33.38 -18.86 2.56
N LYS A 594 32.15 -19.40 2.43
CA LYS A 594 31.12 -18.92 1.52
C LYS A 594 30.82 -17.43 1.72
N THR A 595 31.06 -16.87 2.92
CA THR A 595 30.77 -15.46 3.21
C THR A 595 31.80 -14.53 2.57
N TRP A 596 33.09 -14.85 2.66
CA TRP A 596 34.15 -14.08 2.00
C TRP A 596 34.09 -14.21 0.47
N THR A 597 33.86 -15.42 -0.04
CA THR A 597 33.63 -15.62 -1.48
C THR A 597 32.42 -14.82 -1.98
N ARG A 598 31.35 -14.74 -1.18
CA ARG A 598 30.19 -13.90 -1.49
C ARG A 598 30.55 -12.42 -1.54
N LEU A 599 31.33 -11.90 -0.59
CA LEU A 599 31.78 -10.50 -0.62
C LEU A 599 32.65 -10.21 -1.83
N GLN A 600 33.60 -11.09 -2.15
CA GLN A 600 34.44 -10.93 -3.33
C GLN A 600 33.63 -10.92 -4.62
N SER A 601 32.64 -11.81 -4.73
CA SER A 601 31.73 -11.90 -5.88
C SER A 601 30.86 -10.66 -6.00
N ALA A 602 30.35 -10.13 -4.88
CA ALA A 602 29.59 -8.88 -4.88
C ALA A 602 30.45 -7.71 -5.35
N ILE A 603 31.71 -7.61 -4.93
CA ILE A 603 32.64 -6.57 -5.43
C ILE A 603 32.90 -6.73 -6.93
N ASP A 604 33.03 -7.96 -7.42
CA ASP A 604 33.25 -8.22 -8.86
C ASP A 604 32.02 -7.94 -9.72
N ALA A 605 30.83 -7.98 -9.13
CA ALA A 605 29.57 -7.62 -9.79
C ALA A 605 29.34 -6.09 -9.81
N LEU A 606 29.95 -5.32 -8.91
CA LEU A 606 29.73 -3.87 -8.83
C LEU A 606 30.10 -3.15 -10.14
N PRO A 607 29.17 -2.38 -10.72
CA PRO A 607 29.47 -1.38 -11.74
C PRO A 607 30.51 -0.36 -11.23
N PRO A 608 31.38 0.20 -12.10
CA PRO A 608 32.37 1.20 -11.71
C PRO A 608 31.78 2.40 -10.94
N GLU A 609 30.61 2.88 -11.36
CA GLU A 609 29.88 3.97 -10.72
C GLU A 609 29.43 3.62 -9.29
N ASP A 610 29.06 2.37 -9.02
CA ASP A 610 28.65 1.89 -7.70
C ASP A 610 29.86 1.75 -6.77
N ALA A 611 30.98 1.26 -7.30
CA ALA A 611 32.24 1.22 -6.56
C ALA A 611 32.74 2.63 -6.22
N GLN A 612 32.65 3.59 -7.15
CA GLN A 612 32.98 4.98 -6.89
C GLN A 612 32.08 5.62 -5.83
N TYR A 613 30.77 5.32 -5.87
CA TYR A 613 29.83 5.77 -4.85
C TYR A 613 30.24 5.27 -3.46
N ILE A 614 30.52 3.97 -3.31
CA ILE A 614 30.95 3.37 -2.04
C ILE A 614 32.26 4.01 -1.53
N LEU A 615 33.21 4.28 -2.44
CA LEU A 615 34.52 4.80 -2.07
C LEU A 615 34.52 6.30 -1.77
N LYS A 616 33.78 7.11 -2.50
CA LYS A 616 33.96 8.57 -2.51
C LYS A 616 32.76 9.34 -1.96
N GLU A 617 31.55 8.83 -2.17
CA GLU A 617 30.33 9.59 -1.94
C GLU A 617 29.60 9.18 -0.66
N SER A 618 29.99 8.06 -0.04
CA SER A 618 29.37 7.57 1.19
C SER A 618 30.40 7.36 2.31
N PRO A 619 30.74 8.40 3.09
CA PRO A 619 31.60 8.28 4.27
C PRO A 619 31.06 7.25 5.27
N ALA A 620 29.74 7.21 5.42
CA ALA A 620 29.07 6.23 6.26
C ALA A 620 29.32 4.79 5.77
N MET A 621 29.45 4.55 4.47
CA MET A 621 29.83 3.23 3.95
C MET A 621 31.27 2.85 4.23
N GLN A 622 32.20 3.80 4.20
CA GLN A 622 33.55 3.52 4.68
C GLN A 622 33.53 3.15 6.18
N GLY A 623 32.67 3.82 6.97
CA GLY A 623 32.39 3.47 8.36
C GLY A 623 31.85 2.05 8.51
N LYS A 624 30.86 1.67 7.69
CA LYS A 624 30.31 0.31 7.69
C LYS A 624 31.37 -0.73 7.33
N ILE A 625 32.15 -0.53 6.27
CA ILE A 625 33.28 -1.41 5.94
C ILE A 625 34.23 -1.55 7.13
N ALA A 626 34.54 -0.46 7.83
CA ALA A 626 35.42 -0.48 9.00
C ALA A 626 34.81 -1.22 10.22
N LYS A 627 33.48 -1.24 10.35
CA LYS A 627 32.75 -2.03 11.37
C LYS A 627 32.86 -3.54 11.13
N HIS A 628 33.04 -3.97 9.89
CA HIS A 628 33.13 -5.40 9.53
C HIS A 628 34.57 -5.87 9.28
N LEU A 629 35.44 -5.00 8.76
CA LEU A 629 36.80 -5.35 8.30
C LEU A 629 37.88 -4.40 8.84
N ASP A 630 39.08 -4.90 9.16
CA ASP A 630 40.30 -4.15 9.54
C ASP A 630 41.52 -4.64 8.75
N GLY A 631 42.66 -4.00 9.03
CA GLY A 631 43.98 -4.45 8.61
C GLY A 631 44.05 -4.73 7.12
N GLU A 632 44.64 -5.87 6.78
CA GLU A 632 44.81 -6.30 5.40
C GLU A 632 43.49 -6.69 4.72
N ALA A 633 42.47 -7.15 5.47
CA ALA A 633 41.17 -7.51 4.88
C ALA A 633 40.41 -6.26 4.39
N ARG A 634 40.35 -5.22 5.22
CA ARG A 634 39.79 -3.92 4.84
C ARG A 634 40.56 -3.31 3.68
N LYS A 635 41.88 -3.31 3.77
CA LYS A 635 42.75 -2.79 2.71
C LYS A 635 42.53 -3.53 1.39
N ALA A 636 42.46 -4.86 1.41
CA ALA A 636 42.19 -5.67 0.23
C ALA A 636 40.83 -5.35 -0.40
N VAL A 637 39.77 -5.17 0.41
CA VAL A 637 38.44 -4.77 -0.09
C VAL A 637 38.47 -3.37 -0.70
N LEU A 638 39.10 -2.40 -0.04
CA LEU A 638 39.21 -1.03 -0.55
C LEU A 638 40.05 -0.97 -1.85
N GLU A 639 41.16 -1.70 -1.92
CA GLU A 639 41.97 -1.82 -3.13
C GLU A 639 41.21 -2.50 -4.27
N LYS A 640 40.39 -3.52 -3.96
CA LYS A 640 39.57 -4.20 -4.96
C LYS A 640 38.47 -3.29 -5.48
N LEU A 641 37.77 -2.57 -4.60
CA LEU A 641 36.80 -1.54 -4.97
C LEU A 641 37.45 -0.45 -5.84
N ALA A 642 38.68 -0.03 -5.54
CA ALA A 642 39.38 1.01 -6.30
C ALA A 642 39.84 0.55 -7.70
N LYS A 643 39.84 -0.76 -7.96
CA LYS A 643 40.15 -1.36 -9.27
C LYS A 643 38.91 -1.55 -10.15
N ARG A 644 37.71 -1.40 -9.59
CA ARG A 644 36.45 -1.32 -10.35
C ARG A 644 36.33 0.06 -10.97
#